data_AF-A0A385TH72-F1
#
_entry.id   AF-A0A385TH72-F1
#
_cell.length_a   1.000
_cell.length_b   1.000
_cell.length_c   1.000
_cell.angle_alpha   90.00
_cell.angle_beta   90.00
_cell.angle_gamma   90.00
#
_symmetry.space_group_name_H-M   'P 1'
#
loop_
_entity.id
_entity.type
_entity.pdbx_description
1 polymer ?
#
loop_
_entity_poly.entity_id
_entity_poly.type
_entity_poly.pdbx_seq_one_letter_code
_entity_poly.pdbx_strand_id
1 'polypeptide(L)'
;MGFHTKKWLKLLLAVACTLAAVPPSGKTLMAADEMTEQADVHVLGTNTAASMATQHDLDVIYKDLSGYPTVSATYNGGVAAIGDQAFVLAVNPDTTPILAAARYGKGKVVVAGDDSYFKFTSDITDERKTVARNILLWLTEDSETLTYQEALEGKGRLPMLSATWKNYAIETEVPIDLVRLEQFTPEHLDPSRYPVAYVDGTLKDSEVEAVEHYVAQGGHVVVPLKGWVMEQYPHVFLGSEYQGRSGRLSEDFPVQRLLNRMGLGLMNNTASTRTETLPTLTPEQSANYHSLKLLEQAEAIEAGTLSPDQVNVGRPGAGADKKLQVIASVTGGTVSSITPQSPLYALIEQDASDLESQLTFPLDRSKAPYTSALLAFQLGRIGNDLTAPKSPYADQFPGIVPGDAPRVSGQSVHVNFDYSTFDYLRQGTVPKNWISTGLYAPAGAWVTIQVPEGTQNLDVQIGAHTDNLTSKTEWERPPAITQRKPLLPGENRIRSPYGGLIYLIPTKPQPGVAKDIEISGGVRAPYYILGETSPVEWEDRIRHLPAPWAELQGRRVILTLPSEYIRQLEDPQQLVEKWDAIVDYTEDVAGLSPDQPLPHKSIDLPFRYVADRQISAGYMHAGYPIMFHIDPSAGHAVDISRVTQGGWGFWHETGHEYQQGAWNWNVTGEITVNIYSLYVQEKFGNSSNLLIRNAEGKDFYDRAFDYIESDLPGKSFGATGQLDLFGYLVMFRQLSLAYGWDFYAELHKAYRELPASQLPATNQEEIDTFVIMASKTAGENLTEFFDKWALPYSKAEVQSRIAALNLPLPSQELWRLRETHALNDPPEIKVDQDSEWSRESVKVTITMTPEAEAAGMRSQYKIGSEGKWTDYTAPILVEAEGQTTIHARAAAMSGVTSDEASKTVKIDRTGPEITANVTQSVYQTERFTMSPHITDGLSGVSGVIVELDGKEAAETLVREPLTLTAGPHTLRITAEDAAGNISVREYPFEVVVDQEQLDDIVRAGEEKGWIDNHGITQSLLAKIAKFQQHSPGSEAAEDAITSLENAIKAQQGKHLDFGFAELLLGDIDYIRSRSSAS
;
A
#
# COMPACT_ATOMS: atom_id res chain seq x y z
N MET A 1 -0.23 -32.51 4.81
CA MET A 1 -1.25 -33.55 5.13
C MET A 1 -1.85 -34.04 3.83
N GLY A 2 -1.71 -35.32 3.50
CA GLY A 2 -2.33 -35.90 2.31
C GLY A 2 -3.64 -36.61 2.66
N PHE A 3 -4.60 -36.63 1.73
CA PHE A 3 -5.53 -37.76 1.53
C PHE A 3 -6.21 -37.68 0.14
N HIS A 4 -5.92 -38.73 -0.63
CA HIS A 4 -6.68 -39.40 -1.69
C HIS A 4 -7.45 -38.68 -2.81
N THR A 5 -6.87 -38.85 -4.00
CA THR A 5 -7.48 -39.04 -5.32
C THR A 5 -8.55 -40.14 -5.39
N LYS A 6 -9.63 -39.93 -6.17
CA LYS A 6 -10.29 -40.96 -6.99
C LYS A 6 -11.23 -40.40 -8.08
N LYS A 7 -10.79 -40.63 -9.32
CA LYS A 7 -11.49 -40.78 -10.60
C LYS A 7 -13.02 -40.89 -10.57
N TRP A 8 -13.72 -40.16 -11.45
CA TRP A 8 -14.85 -40.68 -12.24
C TRP A 8 -14.98 -39.95 -13.59
N LEU A 9 -14.89 -40.73 -14.67
CA LEU A 9 -15.36 -40.41 -16.02
C LEU A 9 -15.97 -41.71 -16.57
N LYS A 10 -17.26 -41.71 -16.90
CA LYS A 10 -17.83 -42.33 -18.12
C LYS A 10 -19.34 -42.10 -18.23
N LEU A 11 -19.71 -41.94 -19.48
CA LEU A 11 -20.90 -41.35 -20.09
C LEU A 11 -21.95 -42.43 -20.47
N LEU A 12 -23.23 -42.03 -20.46
CA LEU A 12 -24.39 -42.38 -21.33
C LEU A 12 -24.67 -43.85 -21.75
N LEU A 13 -25.91 -44.34 -21.54
CA LEU A 13 -27.08 -44.29 -22.45
C LEU A 13 -28.16 -45.34 -22.07
N ALA A 14 -29.39 -45.12 -22.56
CA ALA A 14 -30.53 -46.04 -22.74
C ALA A 14 -31.66 -46.03 -21.69
N VAL A 15 -32.70 -45.23 -22.01
CA VAL A 15 -34.08 -45.37 -21.53
C VAL A 15 -34.78 -46.43 -22.39
N ALA A 16 -35.38 -47.43 -21.76
CA ALA A 16 -36.31 -48.36 -22.39
C ALA A 16 -37.59 -48.51 -21.53
N CYS A 17 -38.71 -48.16 -22.17
CA CYS A 17 -40.07 -48.67 -22.02
C CYS A 17 -40.63 -49.01 -20.63
N THR A 18 -41.71 -48.32 -20.27
CA THR A 18 -42.95 -49.01 -19.87
C THR A 18 -44.18 -48.24 -20.31
N LEU A 19 -45.03 -48.94 -21.06
CA LEU A 19 -46.35 -48.57 -21.56
C LEU A 19 -47.41 -48.63 -20.43
N ALA A 20 -48.30 -47.63 -20.40
CA ALA A 20 -49.74 -47.77 -20.09
C ALA A 20 -50.44 -46.45 -20.52
N ALA A 21 -50.99 -46.38 -21.73
CA ALA A 21 -52.41 -46.58 -22.08
C ALA A 21 -53.34 -45.41 -21.65
N VAL A 22 -53.62 -44.41 -22.52
CA VAL A 22 -54.77 -44.29 -23.49
C VAL A 22 -55.97 -43.51 -22.88
N PRO A 23 -56.78 -42.68 -23.60
CA PRO A 23 -56.63 -41.96 -24.89
C PRO A 23 -56.94 -40.43 -24.84
N PRO A 24 -56.77 -39.72 -25.98
CA PRO A 24 -57.10 -38.29 -26.14
C PRO A 24 -58.56 -38.07 -26.59
N SER A 25 -59.20 -37.03 -26.05
CA SER A 25 -60.41 -36.45 -26.62
C SER A 25 -60.02 -35.53 -27.78
N GLY A 26 -60.32 -35.96 -29.00
CA GLY A 26 -60.06 -35.20 -30.21
C GLY A 26 -61.12 -34.17 -30.57
N LYS A 27 -60.88 -33.63 -31.77
CA LYS A 27 -61.71 -32.83 -32.68
C LYS A 27 -61.48 -31.32 -32.61
N THR A 28 -61.30 -30.60 -33.72
CA THR A 28 -61.11 -30.89 -35.14
C THR A 28 -60.72 -29.56 -35.76
N LEU A 29 -59.65 -29.52 -36.58
CA LEU A 29 -59.39 -28.44 -37.53
C LEU A 29 -60.54 -28.32 -38.52
N MET A 30 -61.05 -27.11 -38.74
CA MET A 30 -61.72 -26.78 -39.99
C MET A 30 -60.68 -26.41 -41.05
N ALA A 31 -60.92 -26.90 -42.26
CA ALA A 31 -60.03 -26.87 -43.41
C ALA A 31 -60.45 -25.81 -44.45
N ALA A 32 -59.60 -25.70 -45.48
CA ALA A 32 -59.71 -25.01 -46.77
C ALA A 32 -59.12 -23.59 -46.81
N ASP A 33 -58.33 -23.18 -47.80
CA ASP A 33 -57.72 -23.84 -48.95
C ASP A 33 -56.72 -22.83 -49.56
N GLU A 34 -55.73 -23.34 -50.30
CA GLU A 34 -54.97 -22.67 -51.36
C GLU A 34 -54.20 -21.37 -51.04
N MET A 35 -52.87 -21.49 -50.93
CA MET A 35 -51.95 -20.98 -51.96
C MET A 35 -50.53 -21.51 -51.67
N THR A 36 -50.07 -22.37 -52.57
CA THR A 36 -48.70 -22.83 -52.69
C THR A 36 -47.78 -21.66 -53.03
N GLU A 37 -46.88 -21.30 -52.12
CA GLU A 37 -45.58 -20.73 -52.47
C GLU A 37 -44.54 -21.44 -51.60
N GLN A 38 -43.50 -21.94 -52.25
CA GLN A 38 -42.50 -22.82 -51.67
C GLN A 38 -41.83 -22.16 -50.46
N ALA A 39 -42.06 -22.70 -49.27
CA ALA A 39 -41.13 -22.54 -48.17
C ALA A 39 -39.88 -23.36 -48.55
N ASP A 40 -38.90 -22.68 -49.14
CA ASP A 40 -37.54 -23.21 -49.20
C ASP A 40 -37.10 -23.48 -47.76
N VAL A 41 -36.92 -24.76 -47.46
CA VAL A 41 -36.10 -25.18 -46.32
C VAL A 41 -34.72 -24.60 -46.58
N HIS A 42 -34.34 -23.55 -45.86
CA HIS A 42 -33.01 -22.96 -45.96
C HIS A 42 -32.02 -23.90 -45.26
N VAL A 43 -31.72 -25.02 -45.93
CA VAL A 43 -30.46 -25.73 -45.74
C VAL A 43 -29.37 -24.74 -46.16
N LEU A 44 -28.35 -24.55 -45.33
CA LEU A 44 -27.08 -23.91 -45.70
C LEU A 44 -26.75 -24.36 -47.12
N GLY A 45 -26.76 -23.43 -48.08
CA GLY A 45 -26.45 -23.74 -49.47
C GLY A 45 -25.13 -24.49 -49.48
N THR A 46 -25.14 -25.76 -49.90
CA THR A 46 -24.00 -26.66 -49.88
C THR A 46 -22.95 -26.31 -50.95
N ASN A 47 -22.67 -25.02 -51.16
CA ASN A 47 -21.73 -24.53 -52.17
C ASN A 47 -21.23 -23.08 -51.97
N THR A 48 -21.03 -22.62 -50.74
CA THR A 48 -20.22 -21.42 -50.48
C THR A 48 -18.93 -21.83 -49.78
N ALA A 49 -17.92 -22.22 -50.55
CA ALA A 49 -16.58 -22.31 -50.00
C ALA A 49 -16.20 -20.93 -49.47
N ALA A 50 -15.96 -20.80 -48.16
CA ALA A 50 -15.44 -19.57 -47.57
C ALA A 50 -14.24 -19.07 -48.40
N SER A 51 -14.21 -17.78 -48.75
CA SER A 51 -13.03 -17.23 -49.43
C SER A 51 -11.81 -17.45 -48.55
N MET A 52 -10.74 -17.91 -49.18
CA MET A 52 -9.47 -18.18 -48.53
C MET A 52 -8.47 -17.14 -49.03
N ALA A 53 -7.55 -16.73 -48.16
CA ALA A 53 -6.37 -16.02 -48.62
C ALA A 53 -5.68 -16.86 -49.71
N THR A 54 -5.35 -16.25 -50.84
CA THR A 54 -4.50 -16.92 -51.83
C THR A 54 -3.08 -17.00 -51.30
N GLN A 55 -2.25 -17.89 -51.86
CA GLN A 55 -0.85 -17.94 -51.48
C GLN A 55 -0.15 -16.60 -51.72
N HIS A 56 -0.50 -15.91 -52.82
CA HIS A 56 0.00 -14.58 -53.15
C HIS A 56 -0.33 -13.55 -52.06
N ASP A 57 -1.57 -13.53 -51.55
CA ASP A 57 -1.96 -12.59 -50.48
C ASP A 57 -1.06 -12.77 -49.25
N LEU A 58 -0.82 -14.02 -48.85
CA LEU A 58 0.00 -14.36 -47.69
C LEU A 58 1.47 -14.02 -47.95
N ASP A 59 1.99 -14.32 -49.14
CA ASP A 59 3.38 -14.01 -49.51
C ASP A 59 3.67 -12.51 -49.46
N VAL A 60 2.71 -11.65 -49.88
CA VAL A 60 2.85 -10.19 -49.79
C VAL A 60 2.78 -9.73 -48.33
N ILE A 61 1.82 -10.21 -47.55
CA ILE A 61 1.62 -9.80 -46.16
C ILE A 61 2.80 -10.22 -45.27
N TYR A 62 3.39 -11.39 -45.52
CA TYR A 62 4.55 -11.91 -44.78
C TYR A 62 5.91 -11.55 -45.40
N LYS A 63 5.95 -10.69 -46.43
CA LYS A 63 7.20 -10.28 -47.07
C LYS A 63 8.18 -9.67 -46.06
N ASP A 64 9.40 -10.21 -46.01
CA ASP A 64 10.46 -9.85 -45.05
C ASP A 64 10.10 -10.05 -43.57
N LEU A 65 9.11 -10.90 -43.27
CA LEU A 65 8.73 -11.28 -41.91
C LEU A 65 9.00 -12.77 -41.67
N SER A 66 9.51 -13.10 -40.48
CA SER A 66 9.65 -14.50 -40.04
C SER A 66 8.32 -15.10 -39.53
N GLY A 67 7.36 -14.23 -39.24
CA GLY A 67 6.01 -14.51 -38.78
C GLY A 67 5.31 -13.19 -38.43
N TYR A 68 4.10 -13.24 -37.87
CA TYR A 68 3.39 -12.00 -37.52
C TYR A 68 3.79 -11.51 -36.12
N PRO A 69 4.34 -10.29 -35.95
CA PRO A 69 4.82 -9.82 -34.66
C PRO A 69 3.67 -9.42 -33.73
N THR A 70 3.77 -9.72 -32.44
CA THR A 70 2.88 -9.21 -31.38
C THR A 70 3.68 -8.58 -30.24
N VAL A 71 3.06 -7.68 -29.48
CA VAL A 71 3.64 -7.05 -28.29
C VAL A 71 2.65 -7.05 -27.12
N SER A 72 3.15 -7.37 -25.93
CA SER A 72 2.33 -7.46 -24.72
C SER A 72 1.75 -6.12 -24.27
N ALA A 73 2.53 -5.04 -24.39
CA ALA A 73 2.17 -3.71 -23.89
C ALA A 73 0.91 -3.11 -24.55
N THR A 74 0.53 -3.59 -25.74
CA THR A 74 -0.57 -3.00 -26.49
C THR A 74 -1.88 -3.80 -26.41
N TYR A 75 -1.86 -5.06 -25.99
CA TYR A 75 -3.05 -5.93 -25.92
C TYR A 75 -3.86 -5.95 -27.23
N ASN A 76 -3.43 -6.77 -28.20
CA ASN A 76 -4.05 -6.84 -29.53
C ASN A 76 -5.53 -7.23 -29.44
N GLY A 77 -6.39 -6.62 -30.26
CA GLY A 77 -7.80 -6.94 -30.39
C GLY A 77 -8.08 -8.02 -31.43
N GLY A 78 -9.20 -8.72 -31.30
CA GLY A 78 -9.66 -9.67 -32.30
C GLY A 78 -10.32 -9.01 -33.52
N VAL A 79 -10.22 -9.66 -34.68
CA VAL A 79 -10.91 -9.28 -35.92
C VAL A 79 -11.61 -10.49 -36.54
N ALA A 80 -12.66 -10.25 -37.33
CA ALA A 80 -13.50 -11.25 -37.94
C ALA A 80 -13.45 -11.17 -39.47
N ALA A 81 -13.27 -12.32 -40.13
CA ALA A 81 -13.70 -12.53 -41.51
C ALA A 81 -15.07 -13.21 -41.49
N ILE A 82 -16.05 -12.60 -42.16
CA ILE A 82 -17.48 -12.94 -42.07
C ILE A 82 -18.07 -13.23 -43.46
N GLY A 83 -17.88 -12.30 -44.40
CA GLY A 83 -18.48 -12.37 -45.73
C GLY A 83 -17.75 -13.32 -46.68
N ASP A 84 -18.41 -13.68 -47.78
CA ASP A 84 -17.92 -14.61 -48.79
C ASP A 84 -16.63 -14.16 -49.48
N GLN A 85 -16.31 -12.86 -49.49
CA GLN A 85 -15.06 -12.29 -50.03
C GLN A 85 -14.02 -11.93 -48.97
N ALA A 86 -14.28 -12.25 -47.69
CA ALA A 86 -13.39 -11.96 -46.58
C ALA A 86 -12.53 -13.18 -46.20
N PHE A 87 -11.34 -12.94 -45.67
CA PHE A 87 -10.39 -13.98 -45.28
C PHE A 87 -9.44 -13.49 -44.18
N VAL A 88 -8.87 -14.44 -43.44
CA VAL A 88 -7.93 -14.17 -42.34
C VAL A 88 -6.49 -14.11 -42.86
N LEU A 89 -5.72 -13.13 -42.42
CA LEU A 89 -4.33 -12.93 -42.82
C LEU A 89 -3.32 -13.27 -41.70
N ALA A 90 -3.70 -13.10 -40.43
CA ALA A 90 -2.89 -13.49 -39.29
C ALA A 90 -3.75 -13.85 -38.07
N VAL A 91 -3.27 -14.79 -37.25
CA VAL A 91 -4.02 -15.33 -36.12
C VAL A 91 -3.12 -15.56 -34.91
N ASN A 92 -3.64 -15.26 -33.72
CA ASN A 92 -3.11 -15.89 -32.52
C ASN A 92 -3.75 -17.29 -32.39
N PRO A 93 -2.98 -18.38 -32.53
CA PRO A 93 -3.52 -19.73 -32.50
C PRO A 93 -4.11 -20.12 -31.13
N ASP A 94 -3.88 -19.35 -30.07
CA ASP A 94 -4.47 -19.61 -28.76
C ASP A 94 -5.85 -18.95 -28.57
N THR A 95 -6.27 -18.03 -29.46
CA THR A 95 -7.46 -17.20 -29.26
C THR A 95 -8.25 -16.90 -30.54
N THR A 96 -7.81 -15.93 -31.36
CA THR A 96 -8.61 -15.32 -32.44
C THR A 96 -7.73 -14.63 -33.50
N PRO A 97 -8.26 -14.31 -34.71
CA PRO A 97 -7.55 -13.53 -35.71
C PRO A 97 -7.19 -12.11 -35.26
N ILE A 98 -6.06 -11.61 -35.74
CA ILE A 98 -5.55 -10.25 -35.48
C ILE A 98 -5.46 -9.39 -36.74
N LEU A 99 -5.51 -10.01 -37.92
CA LEU A 99 -5.54 -9.35 -39.21
C LEU A 99 -6.48 -10.10 -40.15
N ALA A 100 -7.41 -9.39 -40.77
CA ALA A 100 -8.32 -9.92 -41.77
C ALA A 100 -8.48 -8.90 -42.92
N ALA A 101 -8.87 -9.41 -44.09
CA ALA A 101 -9.06 -8.58 -45.27
C ALA A 101 -10.27 -9.05 -46.09
N ALA A 102 -10.78 -8.16 -46.93
CA ALA A 102 -11.85 -8.46 -47.86
C ALA A 102 -11.64 -7.76 -49.20
N ARG A 103 -12.12 -8.39 -50.27
CA ARG A 103 -12.28 -7.78 -51.59
C ARG A 103 -13.72 -7.28 -51.70
N TYR A 104 -13.94 -5.98 -51.88
CA TYR A 104 -15.27 -5.39 -51.90
C TYR A 104 -15.46 -4.47 -53.10
N GLY A 105 -16.41 -4.80 -53.98
CA GLY A 105 -16.52 -4.16 -55.30
C GLY A 105 -15.20 -4.27 -56.08
N LYS A 106 -14.60 -3.13 -56.45
CA LYS A 106 -13.27 -3.08 -57.08
C LYS A 106 -12.12 -2.84 -56.08
N GLY A 107 -12.44 -2.59 -54.81
CA GLY A 107 -11.48 -2.21 -53.77
C GLY A 107 -11.04 -3.35 -52.88
N LYS A 108 -10.15 -3.02 -51.94
CA LYS A 108 -9.61 -3.94 -50.92
C LYS A 108 -9.70 -3.28 -49.54
N VAL A 109 -10.04 -4.05 -48.53
CA VAL A 109 -10.16 -3.59 -47.14
C VAL A 109 -9.31 -4.46 -46.24
N VAL A 110 -8.55 -3.84 -45.34
CA VAL A 110 -7.81 -4.51 -44.27
C VAL A 110 -8.30 -4.01 -42.92
N VAL A 111 -8.57 -4.94 -42.00
CA VAL A 111 -8.83 -4.65 -40.60
C VAL A 111 -7.74 -5.30 -39.74
N ALA A 112 -7.10 -4.49 -38.89
CA ALA A 112 -6.05 -4.93 -37.99
C ALA A 112 -6.46 -4.65 -36.55
N GLY A 113 -6.21 -5.60 -35.65
CA GLY A 113 -6.62 -5.55 -34.24
C GLY A 113 -5.83 -4.57 -33.36
N ASP A 114 -5.00 -3.70 -33.93
CA ASP A 114 -4.19 -2.73 -33.19
C ASP A 114 -3.78 -1.57 -34.12
N ASP A 115 -3.84 -0.33 -33.62
CA ASP A 115 -3.46 0.86 -34.39
C ASP A 115 -1.96 0.88 -34.72
N SER A 116 -1.13 0.23 -33.92
CA SER A 116 0.33 0.15 -34.13
C SER A 116 0.76 -0.72 -35.31
N TYR A 117 -0.13 -1.57 -35.86
CA TYR A 117 0.16 -2.32 -37.09
C TYR A 117 0.08 -1.49 -38.37
N PHE A 118 -0.33 -0.23 -38.24
CA PHE A 118 -0.36 0.70 -39.36
C PHE A 118 0.14 2.08 -38.90
N LYS A 119 1.38 2.11 -38.37
CA LYS A 119 2.10 3.35 -38.01
C LYS A 119 3.45 3.41 -38.74
N PHE A 120 3.83 4.64 -39.09
CA PHE A 120 5.03 4.95 -39.87
C PHE A 120 5.91 5.97 -39.14
N THR A 121 6.05 5.80 -37.82
CA THR A 121 6.74 6.71 -36.90
C THR A 121 7.88 6.03 -36.14
N SER A 122 8.92 6.77 -35.77
CA SER A 122 10.19 6.28 -35.18
C SER A 122 10.03 5.56 -33.84
N ASP A 123 8.95 5.82 -33.11
CA ASP A 123 8.59 5.12 -31.88
C ASP A 123 8.27 3.63 -32.10
N ILE A 124 7.91 3.23 -33.32
CA ILE A 124 7.81 1.81 -33.69
C ILE A 124 9.19 1.31 -34.13
N THR A 125 9.86 0.59 -33.23
CA THR A 125 11.24 0.08 -33.45
C THR A 125 11.31 -1.40 -33.82
N ASP A 126 10.16 -2.07 -33.99
CA ASP A 126 10.06 -3.50 -34.27
C ASP A 126 9.44 -3.80 -35.65
N GLU A 127 9.19 -5.08 -35.94
CA GLU A 127 8.69 -5.57 -37.23
C GLU A 127 7.28 -5.04 -37.59
N ARG A 128 6.56 -4.34 -36.71
CA ARG A 128 5.26 -3.73 -37.06
C ARG A 128 5.35 -2.69 -38.18
N LYS A 129 6.47 -1.98 -38.32
CA LYS A 129 6.71 -1.10 -39.50
C LYS A 129 6.69 -1.89 -40.81
N THR A 130 7.25 -3.08 -40.79
CA THR A 130 7.26 -4.01 -41.93
C THR A 130 5.85 -4.49 -42.24
N VAL A 131 5.02 -4.76 -41.22
CA VAL A 131 3.59 -5.08 -41.39
C VAL A 131 2.84 -3.93 -42.08
N ALA A 132 2.99 -2.70 -41.60
CA ALA A 132 2.34 -1.53 -42.19
C ALA A 132 2.71 -1.34 -43.67
N ARG A 133 4.00 -1.50 -43.99
CA ARG A 133 4.53 -1.49 -45.36
C ARG A 133 3.88 -2.58 -46.23
N ASN A 134 3.79 -3.82 -45.73
CA ASN A 134 3.25 -4.95 -46.48
C ASN A 134 1.74 -4.80 -46.74
N ILE A 135 0.99 -4.25 -45.79
CA ILE A 135 -0.43 -3.90 -46.00
C ILE A 135 -0.57 -2.94 -47.17
N LEU A 136 0.25 -1.89 -47.25
CA LEU A 136 0.21 -0.95 -48.38
C LEU A 136 0.62 -1.58 -49.71
N LEU A 137 1.62 -2.47 -49.71
CA LEU A 137 1.98 -3.24 -50.90
C LEU A 137 0.79 -4.05 -51.41
N TRP A 138 0.10 -4.78 -50.53
CA TRP A 138 -1.04 -5.61 -50.88
C TRP A 138 -2.26 -4.79 -51.34
N LEU A 139 -2.58 -3.70 -50.64
CA LEU A 139 -3.69 -2.83 -51.01
C LEU A 139 -3.51 -2.24 -52.40
N THR A 140 -2.29 -1.81 -52.74
CA THR A 140 -2.04 -0.99 -53.93
C THR A 140 -1.43 -1.74 -55.11
N GLU A 141 -1.19 -3.06 -55.02
CA GLU A 141 -0.53 -3.84 -56.09
C GLU A 141 -1.27 -3.79 -57.44
N ASP A 142 -2.60 -3.60 -57.40
CA ASP A 142 -3.47 -3.50 -58.58
C ASP A 142 -3.92 -2.04 -58.85
N SER A 143 -3.35 -1.06 -58.15
CA SER A 143 -3.74 0.34 -58.27
C SER A 143 -3.43 0.88 -59.68
N GLU A 144 -4.43 1.48 -60.33
CA GLU A 144 -4.28 2.08 -61.67
C GLU A 144 -3.47 3.40 -61.66
N THR A 145 -3.12 3.91 -60.47
CA THR A 145 -2.51 5.24 -60.28
C THR A 145 -1.02 5.15 -59.92
N LEU A 146 -0.71 5.03 -58.63
CA LEU A 146 0.61 4.80 -58.08
C LEU A 146 0.53 3.67 -57.07
N THR A 147 1.35 2.64 -57.25
CA THR A 147 1.50 1.57 -56.26
C THR A 147 2.48 1.98 -55.16
N TYR A 148 2.38 1.39 -53.97
CA TYR A 148 3.33 1.68 -52.90
C TYR A 148 4.75 1.17 -53.21
N GLN A 149 4.86 0.08 -53.99
CA GLN A 149 6.15 -0.41 -54.49
C GLN A 149 6.84 0.66 -55.37
N GLU A 150 6.08 1.32 -56.23
CA GLU A 150 6.60 2.41 -57.06
C GLU A 150 6.97 3.67 -56.26
N ALA A 151 6.23 3.95 -55.18
CA ALA A 151 6.59 5.02 -54.25
C ALA A 151 7.92 4.73 -53.53
N LEU A 152 8.13 3.48 -53.10
CA LEU A 152 9.42 3.01 -52.52
C LEU A 152 10.57 3.08 -53.53
N GLU A 153 10.29 2.90 -54.83
CA GLU A 153 11.25 3.05 -55.93
C GLU A 153 11.49 4.52 -56.34
N GLY A 154 10.83 5.48 -55.68
CA GLY A 154 11.02 6.90 -55.92
C GLY A 154 10.26 7.46 -57.12
N LYS A 155 9.24 6.75 -57.65
CA LYS A 155 8.39 7.24 -58.76
C LYS A 155 7.36 8.29 -58.33
N GLY A 156 7.23 8.54 -57.04
CA GLY A 156 6.28 9.48 -56.45
C GLY A 156 6.08 9.22 -54.96
N ARG A 157 5.10 9.88 -54.37
CA ARG A 157 4.65 9.63 -52.99
C ARG A 157 3.19 9.17 -53.05
N LEU A 158 2.85 8.12 -52.32
CA LEU A 158 1.52 7.53 -52.33
C LEU A 158 0.52 8.49 -51.65
N PRO A 159 -0.49 9.03 -52.36
CA PRO A 159 -1.47 9.90 -51.73
C PRO A 159 -2.44 9.06 -50.89
N MET A 160 -2.61 9.41 -49.60
CA MET A 160 -3.48 8.69 -48.67
C MET A 160 -4.38 9.65 -47.90
N LEU A 161 -5.68 9.33 -47.80
CA LEU A 161 -6.64 10.13 -47.05
C LEU A 161 -6.70 9.72 -45.58
N SER A 162 -6.99 10.68 -44.70
CA SER A 162 -7.38 10.41 -43.32
C SER A 162 -8.31 11.51 -42.80
N ALA A 163 -9.41 11.12 -42.14
CA ALA A 163 -10.34 12.05 -41.50
C ALA A 163 -10.32 11.93 -39.95
N THR A 164 -9.17 11.55 -39.39
CA THR A 164 -9.01 11.36 -37.94
C THR A 164 -8.71 12.67 -37.20
N TRP A 165 -9.26 12.81 -35.99
CA TRP A 165 -8.87 13.86 -35.05
C TRP A 165 -7.56 13.54 -34.30
N LYS A 166 -7.09 12.28 -34.34
CA LYS A 166 -5.82 11.90 -33.70
C LYS A 166 -4.63 12.43 -34.50
N ASN A 167 -3.51 12.65 -33.81
CA ASN A 167 -2.21 12.98 -34.41
C ASN A 167 -1.60 11.78 -35.16
N TYR A 168 -2.37 11.12 -36.05
CA TYR A 168 -1.85 10.07 -36.92
C TYR A 168 -0.83 10.67 -37.88
N ALA A 169 0.45 10.49 -37.58
CA ALA A 169 1.55 11.08 -38.33
C ALA A 169 2.25 10.01 -39.18
N ILE A 170 2.83 10.47 -40.28
CA ILE A 170 3.72 9.67 -41.11
C ILE A 170 5.03 10.44 -41.20
N GLU A 171 6.14 9.76 -40.94
CA GLU A 171 7.45 10.36 -41.06
C GLU A 171 7.76 10.81 -42.49
N THR A 172 8.50 11.91 -42.60
CA THR A 172 8.75 12.58 -43.89
C THR A 172 9.46 11.70 -44.92
N GLU A 173 10.32 10.80 -44.46
CA GLU A 173 11.10 9.85 -45.24
C GLU A 173 10.26 8.69 -45.78
N VAL A 174 9.08 8.43 -45.21
CA VAL A 174 8.15 7.43 -45.72
C VAL A 174 7.46 8.03 -46.95
N PRO A 175 7.44 7.36 -48.12
CA PRO A 175 6.99 7.95 -49.39
C PRO A 175 5.45 7.96 -49.50
N ILE A 176 4.79 8.59 -48.53
CA ILE A 176 3.33 8.75 -48.44
C ILE A 176 3.02 10.23 -48.25
N ASP A 177 2.05 10.73 -49.02
CA ASP A 177 1.46 12.06 -48.85
C ASP A 177 0.11 11.91 -48.12
N LEU A 178 0.15 12.12 -46.80
CA LEU A 178 -1.05 12.08 -45.97
C LEU A 178 -1.88 13.36 -46.14
N VAL A 179 -3.06 13.23 -46.73
CA VAL A 179 -4.04 14.31 -46.88
C VAL A 179 -5.09 14.19 -45.79
N ARG A 180 -5.14 15.19 -44.92
CA ARG A 180 -6.10 15.28 -43.82
C ARG A 180 -7.39 15.95 -44.26
N LEU A 181 -8.50 15.30 -43.95
CA LEU A 181 -9.85 15.82 -44.14
C LEU A 181 -10.50 16.06 -42.77
N GLU A 182 -11.48 16.96 -42.72
CA GLU A 182 -12.34 17.07 -41.53
C GLU A 182 -13.38 15.94 -41.46
N GLN A 183 -13.76 15.41 -42.63
CA GLN A 183 -14.70 14.31 -42.81
C GLN A 183 -14.58 13.75 -44.23
N PHE A 184 -14.90 12.47 -44.40
CA PHE A 184 -15.03 11.76 -45.66
C PHE A 184 -16.33 12.15 -46.38
N THR A 185 -16.23 13.09 -47.32
CA THR A 185 -17.33 13.44 -48.22
C THR A 185 -17.14 12.78 -49.59
N PRO A 186 -18.23 12.51 -50.35
CA PRO A 186 -18.15 11.96 -51.70
C PRO A 186 -17.22 12.74 -52.64
N GLU A 187 -17.13 14.07 -52.47
CA GLU A 187 -16.29 14.95 -53.30
C GLU A 187 -14.78 14.72 -53.12
N HIS A 188 -14.34 14.30 -51.93
CA HIS A 188 -12.93 14.06 -51.63
C HIS A 188 -12.52 12.60 -51.83
N LEU A 189 -13.48 11.68 -51.82
CA LEU A 189 -13.27 10.24 -51.96
C LEU A 189 -13.20 9.82 -53.44
N ASP A 190 -12.09 10.14 -54.08
CA ASP A 190 -11.79 9.75 -55.46
C ASP A 190 -10.65 8.72 -55.49
N PRO A 191 -10.91 7.44 -55.82
CA PRO A 191 -9.89 6.40 -55.82
C PRO A 191 -8.82 6.60 -56.90
N SER A 192 -9.11 7.39 -57.96
CA SER A 192 -8.13 7.72 -58.99
C SER A 192 -7.11 8.78 -58.55
N ARG A 193 -7.38 9.46 -57.44
CA ARG A 193 -6.49 10.47 -56.87
C ARG A 193 -5.91 10.05 -55.53
N TYR A 194 -6.70 9.35 -54.74
CA TYR A 194 -6.35 8.86 -53.42
C TYR A 194 -6.68 7.37 -53.36
N PRO A 195 -5.73 6.47 -53.68
CA PRO A 195 -5.99 5.04 -53.73
C PRO A 195 -6.24 4.44 -52.34
N VAL A 196 -5.77 5.05 -51.25
CA VAL A 196 -5.90 4.51 -49.89
C VAL A 196 -6.51 5.53 -48.94
N ALA A 197 -7.41 5.08 -48.07
CA ALA A 197 -7.95 5.83 -46.94
C ALA A 197 -7.72 5.11 -45.60
N TYR A 198 -7.20 5.84 -44.62
CA TYR A 198 -7.10 5.42 -43.22
C TYR A 198 -8.39 5.80 -42.50
N VAL A 199 -9.12 4.79 -42.01
CA VAL A 199 -10.39 4.97 -41.29
C VAL A 199 -10.21 4.47 -39.85
N ASP A 200 -10.58 5.30 -38.87
CA ASP A 200 -10.51 4.95 -37.45
C ASP A 200 -11.91 4.90 -36.80
N GLY A 201 -11.93 4.76 -35.47
CA GLY A 201 -13.18 4.63 -34.71
C GLY A 201 -14.05 5.89 -34.68
N THR A 202 -13.63 6.99 -35.30
CA THR A 202 -14.33 8.29 -35.25
C THR A 202 -15.10 8.61 -36.52
N LEU A 203 -15.13 7.67 -37.46
CA LEU A 203 -16.04 7.68 -38.60
C LEU A 203 -17.47 8.00 -38.13
N LYS A 204 -18.12 8.99 -38.72
CA LYS A 204 -19.51 9.35 -38.43
C LYS A 204 -20.47 8.50 -39.25
N ASP A 205 -21.69 8.37 -38.76
CA ASP A 205 -22.74 7.60 -39.43
C ASP A 205 -23.04 8.11 -40.85
N SER A 206 -22.99 9.44 -41.04
CA SER A 206 -23.19 10.09 -42.34
C SER A 206 -22.08 9.79 -43.37
N GLU A 207 -20.94 9.25 -42.95
CA GLU A 207 -19.78 8.99 -43.82
C GLU A 207 -19.74 7.54 -44.32
N VAL A 208 -20.49 6.63 -43.67
CA VAL A 208 -20.43 5.17 -43.94
C VAL A 208 -20.72 4.87 -45.42
N GLU A 209 -21.79 5.42 -45.98
CA GLU A 209 -22.15 5.19 -47.38
C GLU A 209 -21.12 5.75 -48.36
N ALA A 210 -20.52 6.90 -48.04
CA ALA A 210 -19.53 7.53 -48.89
C ALA A 210 -18.25 6.69 -48.96
N VAL A 211 -17.77 6.22 -47.80
CA VAL A 211 -16.58 5.35 -47.72
C VAL A 211 -16.84 3.99 -48.35
N GLU A 212 -18.02 3.40 -48.15
CA GLU A 212 -18.40 2.15 -48.81
C GLU A 212 -18.41 2.30 -50.33
N HIS A 213 -19.01 3.38 -50.85
CA HIS A 213 -19.03 3.66 -52.29
C HIS A 213 -17.63 3.86 -52.86
N TYR A 214 -16.76 4.55 -52.13
CA TYR A 214 -15.35 4.73 -52.49
C TYR A 214 -14.63 3.41 -52.66
N VAL A 215 -14.78 2.48 -51.71
CA VAL A 215 -14.21 1.13 -51.81
C VAL A 215 -14.79 0.40 -53.02
N ALA A 216 -16.11 0.46 -53.22
CA ALA A 216 -16.77 -0.20 -54.34
C ALA A 216 -16.24 0.28 -55.71
N GLN A 217 -15.79 1.54 -55.83
CA GLN A 217 -15.22 2.12 -57.05
C GLN A 217 -13.72 1.85 -57.25
N GLY A 218 -13.04 1.19 -56.30
CA GLY A 218 -11.61 0.84 -56.41
C GLY A 218 -10.73 1.47 -55.34
N GLY A 219 -11.31 2.24 -54.41
CA GLY A 219 -10.60 2.74 -53.25
C GLY A 219 -10.23 1.63 -52.28
N HIS A 220 -9.15 1.84 -51.54
CA HIS A 220 -8.68 0.89 -50.54
C HIS A 220 -8.82 1.48 -49.14
N VAL A 221 -9.24 0.67 -48.17
CA VAL A 221 -9.42 1.11 -46.78
C VAL A 221 -8.60 0.26 -45.83
N VAL A 222 -7.97 0.92 -44.85
CA VAL A 222 -7.34 0.27 -43.71
C VAL A 222 -7.99 0.75 -42.41
N VAL A 223 -8.36 -0.20 -41.56
CA VAL A 223 -8.99 0.02 -40.24
C VAL A 223 -8.16 -0.66 -39.16
N PRO A 224 -7.20 0.05 -38.53
CA PRO A 224 -6.36 -0.52 -37.49
C PRO A 224 -6.89 -0.11 -36.12
N LEU A 225 -7.76 -0.93 -35.54
CA LEU A 225 -8.53 -0.62 -34.32
C LEU A 225 -8.67 -1.84 -33.40
N LYS A 226 -8.80 -1.56 -32.11
CA LYS A 226 -9.16 -2.56 -31.09
C LYS A 226 -10.64 -2.45 -30.75
N GLY A 227 -11.43 -3.42 -31.18
CA GLY A 227 -12.86 -3.43 -30.90
C GLY A 227 -13.18 -3.37 -29.40
N TRP A 228 -12.49 -4.17 -28.59
CA TRP A 228 -12.67 -4.18 -27.12
C TRP A 228 -12.33 -2.85 -26.44
N VAL A 229 -11.31 -2.12 -26.93
CA VAL A 229 -10.96 -0.78 -26.42
C VAL A 229 -12.05 0.23 -26.77
N MET A 230 -12.66 0.09 -27.95
CA MET A 230 -13.77 0.95 -28.36
C MET A 230 -14.97 0.78 -27.41
N GLU A 231 -15.33 -0.46 -27.06
CA GLU A 231 -16.41 -0.71 -26.09
C GLU A 231 -16.08 -0.24 -24.67
N GLN A 232 -14.82 -0.36 -24.26
CA GLN A 232 -14.36 0.08 -22.93
C GLN A 232 -14.30 1.61 -22.81
N TYR A 233 -13.90 2.30 -23.88
CA TYR A 233 -13.71 3.76 -23.90
C TYR A 233 -14.51 4.43 -25.03
N PRO A 234 -15.85 4.26 -25.07
CA PRO A 234 -16.68 4.71 -26.19
C PRO A 234 -16.65 6.23 -26.37
N HIS A 235 -16.52 6.98 -25.28
CA HIS A 235 -16.44 8.44 -25.28
C HIS A 235 -15.24 8.99 -26.09
N VAL A 236 -14.16 8.21 -26.23
CA VAL A 236 -12.98 8.59 -27.04
C VAL A 236 -13.32 8.62 -28.53
N PHE A 237 -14.29 7.81 -28.96
CA PHE A 237 -14.62 7.58 -30.37
C PHE A 237 -15.95 8.23 -30.77
N LEU A 238 -16.94 8.21 -29.86
CA LEU A 238 -18.31 8.65 -30.09
C LEU A 238 -18.63 10.01 -29.44
N GLY A 239 -17.70 10.58 -28.68
CA GLY A 239 -17.83 11.89 -28.05
C GLY A 239 -18.37 11.86 -26.62
N SER A 240 -18.52 13.05 -26.02
CA SER A 240 -18.82 13.23 -24.59
C SER A 240 -20.17 12.68 -24.14
N GLU A 241 -21.12 12.47 -25.06
CA GLU A 241 -22.42 11.87 -24.77
C GLU A 241 -22.33 10.42 -24.27
N TYR A 242 -21.20 9.75 -24.55
CA TYR A 242 -20.90 8.39 -24.08
C TYR A 242 -20.06 8.38 -22.78
N GLN A 243 -19.81 9.52 -22.14
CA GLN A 243 -19.03 9.58 -20.89
C GLN A 243 -19.79 8.89 -19.75
N GLY A 244 -19.21 7.83 -19.19
CA GLY A 244 -19.85 7.02 -18.15
C GLY A 244 -20.99 6.12 -18.64
N ARG A 245 -21.08 5.90 -19.96
CA ARG A 245 -21.94 4.90 -20.62
C ARG A 245 -21.05 3.85 -21.28
N SER A 246 -21.53 2.62 -21.35
CA SER A 246 -20.88 1.59 -22.16
C SER A 246 -21.26 1.79 -23.63
N GLY A 247 -20.32 1.57 -24.55
CA GLY A 247 -20.60 1.53 -25.98
C GLY A 247 -20.41 0.11 -26.51
N ARG A 248 -21.02 -0.19 -27.65
CA ARG A 248 -21.03 -1.53 -28.23
C ARG A 248 -20.76 -1.51 -29.71
N LEU A 249 -19.88 -2.40 -30.16
CA LEU A 249 -19.57 -2.57 -31.58
C LEU A 249 -20.84 -2.88 -32.39
N SER A 250 -21.72 -3.73 -31.86
CA SER A 250 -22.96 -4.16 -32.52
C SER A 250 -23.98 -3.04 -32.76
N GLU A 251 -23.87 -1.90 -32.07
CA GLU A 251 -24.91 -0.86 -32.04
C GLU A 251 -24.34 0.53 -32.39
N ASP A 252 -23.27 0.95 -31.74
CA ASP A 252 -22.96 2.37 -31.62
C ASP A 252 -21.95 2.86 -32.68
N PHE A 253 -21.04 2.00 -33.14
CA PHE A 253 -19.88 2.43 -33.95
C PHE A 253 -20.13 2.36 -35.46
N PRO A 254 -20.11 3.50 -36.18
CA PRO A 254 -20.27 3.53 -37.64
C PRO A 254 -19.21 2.71 -38.38
N VAL A 255 -17.97 2.69 -37.88
CA VAL A 255 -16.90 1.88 -38.48
C VAL A 255 -17.18 0.38 -38.44
N GLN A 256 -17.86 -0.12 -37.39
CA GLN A 256 -18.26 -1.53 -37.32
C GLN A 256 -19.35 -1.84 -38.34
N ARG A 257 -20.33 -0.94 -38.52
CA ARG A 257 -21.35 -1.06 -39.59
C ARG A 257 -20.71 -1.11 -40.97
N LEU A 258 -19.76 -0.21 -41.24
CA LEU A 258 -19.00 -0.17 -42.48
C LEU A 258 -18.27 -1.51 -42.72
N LEU A 259 -17.52 -2.00 -41.73
CA LEU A 259 -16.81 -3.28 -41.84
C LEU A 259 -17.76 -4.45 -42.10
N ASN A 260 -18.89 -4.52 -41.39
CA ASN A 260 -19.87 -5.60 -41.53
C ASN A 260 -20.53 -5.63 -42.91
N ARG A 261 -20.79 -4.46 -43.54
CA ARG A 261 -21.24 -4.38 -44.94
C ARG A 261 -20.23 -5.02 -45.90
N MET A 262 -18.94 -4.92 -45.59
CA MET A 262 -17.85 -5.44 -46.41
C MET A 262 -17.38 -6.84 -45.96
N GLY A 263 -18.14 -7.52 -45.09
CA GLY A 263 -17.85 -8.88 -44.65
C GLY A 263 -16.72 -9.00 -43.63
N LEU A 264 -16.34 -7.91 -42.96
CA LEU A 264 -15.32 -7.87 -41.91
C LEU A 264 -15.92 -7.40 -40.59
N GLY A 265 -15.18 -7.52 -39.49
CA GLY A 265 -15.59 -6.94 -38.22
C GLY A 265 -14.45 -6.83 -37.21
N LEU A 266 -14.58 -5.91 -36.28
CA LEU A 266 -13.82 -5.91 -35.03
C LEU A 266 -14.53 -6.83 -34.02
N MET A 267 -13.78 -7.46 -33.13
CA MET A 267 -14.31 -8.24 -32.01
C MET A 267 -14.07 -7.52 -30.69
N ASN A 268 -14.89 -7.83 -29.68
CA ASN A 268 -14.78 -7.29 -28.32
C ASN A 268 -13.89 -8.13 -27.38
N ASN A 269 -13.00 -8.95 -27.93
CA ASN A 269 -12.05 -9.76 -27.18
C ASN A 269 -10.60 -9.31 -27.41
N THR A 270 -9.73 -9.72 -26.48
CA THR A 270 -8.29 -9.59 -26.62
C THR A 270 -7.73 -10.82 -27.34
N ALA A 271 -6.98 -10.59 -28.40
CA ALA A 271 -6.32 -11.64 -29.17
C ALA A 271 -4.98 -12.05 -28.58
N SER A 272 -4.12 -11.13 -28.15
CA SER A 272 -2.84 -11.49 -27.52
C SER A 272 -2.43 -10.48 -26.46
N THR A 273 -1.88 -10.99 -25.36
CA THR A 273 -1.31 -10.22 -24.25
C THR A 273 0.20 -10.42 -24.13
N ARG A 274 0.82 -11.12 -25.08
CA ARG A 274 2.24 -11.52 -25.04
C ARG A 274 2.99 -10.93 -26.22
N THR A 275 4.29 -10.74 -26.03
CA THR A 275 5.22 -10.45 -27.11
C THR A 275 5.70 -11.78 -27.68
N GLU A 276 5.25 -12.13 -28.88
CA GLU A 276 5.72 -13.31 -29.62
C GLU A 276 5.61 -13.09 -31.14
N THR A 277 6.37 -13.87 -31.90
CA THR A 277 6.23 -13.97 -33.36
C THR A 277 5.30 -15.14 -33.69
N LEU A 278 4.13 -14.83 -34.22
CA LEU A 278 3.10 -15.80 -34.58
C LEU A 278 3.42 -16.47 -35.92
N PRO A 279 2.99 -17.73 -36.13
CA PRO A 279 3.31 -18.46 -37.36
C PRO A 279 2.72 -17.80 -38.62
N THR A 280 3.39 -18.00 -39.74
CA THR A 280 2.82 -17.72 -41.06
C THR A 280 1.68 -18.71 -41.35
N LEU A 281 0.64 -18.23 -42.04
CA LEU A 281 -0.50 -19.06 -42.42
C LEU A 281 -0.32 -19.67 -43.81
N THR A 282 -0.94 -20.83 -44.02
CA THR A 282 -1.30 -21.34 -45.35
C THR A 282 -2.72 -20.90 -45.73
N PRO A 283 -3.11 -20.95 -47.02
CA PRO A 283 -4.49 -20.71 -47.44
C PRO A 283 -5.54 -21.54 -46.68
N GLU A 284 -5.22 -22.82 -46.41
CA GLU A 284 -6.10 -23.70 -45.64
C GLU A 284 -6.22 -23.25 -44.16
N GLN A 285 -5.10 -22.87 -43.54
CA GLN A 285 -5.11 -22.37 -42.17
C GLN A 285 -5.88 -21.05 -42.07
N SER A 286 -5.73 -20.14 -43.03
CA SER A 286 -6.55 -18.93 -43.14
C SER A 286 -8.05 -19.25 -43.14
N ALA A 287 -8.47 -20.21 -43.96
CA ALA A 287 -9.87 -20.63 -44.08
C ALA A 287 -10.42 -21.25 -42.79
N ASN A 288 -9.58 -21.92 -41.99
CA ASN A 288 -9.99 -22.54 -40.73
C ASN A 288 -10.41 -21.54 -39.66
N TYR A 289 -10.02 -20.26 -39.79
CA TYR A 289 -10.40 -19.19 -38.86
C TYR A 289 -11.50 -18.26 -39.39
N HIS A 290 -12.13 -18.61 -40.53
CA HIS A 290 -13.27 -17.85 -41.03
C HIS A 290 -14.50 -18.02 -40.12
N SER A 291 -15.17 -16.93 -39.76
CA SER A 291 -16.20 -16.96 -38.70
C SER A 291 -17.39 -17.85 -39.03
N LEU A 292 -17.88 -17.80 -40.28
CA LEU A 292 -18.98 -18.66 -40.73
C LEU A 292 -18.62 -20.15 -40.59
N LYS A 293 -17.43 -20.55 -41.02
CA LYS A 293 -16.95 -21.94 -40.90
C LYS A 293 -16.88 -22.38 -39.44
N LEU A 294 -16.40 -21.51 -38.56
CA LEU A 294 -16.30 -21.83 -37.14
C LEU A 294 -17.66 -21.88 -36.44
N LEU A 295 -18.63 -21.07 -36.87
CA LEU A 295 -20.02 -21.18 -36.38
C LEU A 295 -20.66 -22.50 -36.78
N GLU A 296 -20.57 -22.89 -38.06
CA GLU A 296 -21.06 -24.19 -38.56
C GLU A 296 -20.39 -25.37 -37.83
N GLN A 297 -19.08 -25.28 -37.61
CA GLN A 297 -18.34 -26.32 -36.87
C GLN A 297 -18.73 -26.35 -35.39
N ALA A 298 -18.96 -25.20 -34.76
CA ALA A 298 -19.41 -25.09 -33.37
C ALA A 298 -20.80 -25.73 -33.21
N GLU A 299 -21.74 -25.41 -34.09
CA GLU A 299 -23.08 -26.01 -34.13
C GLU A 299 -23.01 -27.54 -34.33
N ALA A 300 -22.22 -28.00 -35.32
CA ALA A 300 -22.04 -29.42 -35.59
C ALA A 300 -21.39 -30.19 -34.41
N ILE A 301 -20.46 -29.55 -33.69
CA ILE A 301 -19.87 -30.11 -32.48
C ILE A 301 -20.92 -30.28 -31.39
N GLU A 302 -21.74 -29.26 -31.15
CA GLU A 302 -22.79 -29.31 -30.13
C GLU A 302 -23.90 -30.31 -30.48
N ALA A 303 -24.21 -30.45 -31.78
CA ALA A 303 -25.10 -31.49 -32.30
C ALA A 303 -24.50 -32.91 -32.26
N GLY A 304 -23.20 -33.04 -31.92
CA GLY A 304 -22.48 -34.31 -31.88
C GLY A 304 -22.18 -34.92 -33.25
N THR A 305 -22.32 -34.15 -34.34
CA THR A 305 -22.05 -34.58 -35.71
C THR A 305 -20.60 -34.33 -36.15
N LEU A 306 -19.86 -33.49 -35.41
CA LEU A 306 -18.43 -33.23 -35.61
C LEU A 306 -17.68 -33.41 -34.28
N SER A 307 -16.55 -34.11 -34.29
CA SER A 307 -15.65 -34.14 -33.12
C SER A 307 -14.76 -32.89 -33.10
N PRO A 308 -14.54 -32.24 -31.94
CA PRO A 308 -13.60 -31.13 -31.82
C PRO A 308 -12.18 -31.48 -32.33
N ASP A 309 -11.76 -32.74 -32.20
CA ASP A 309 -10.45 -33.19 -32.67
C ASP A 309 -10.30 -33.10 -34.20
N GLN A 310 -11.41 -33.05 -34.95
CA GLN A 310 -11.44 -32.93 -36.41
C GLN A 310 -11.32 -31.47 -36.89
N VAL A 311 -11.38 -30.49 -35.99
CA VAL A 311 -11.22 -29.07 -36.34
C VAL A 311 -9.74 -28.70 -36.38
N ASN A 312 -9.33 -27.92 -37.38
CA ASN A 312 -7.94 -27.53 -37.64
C ASN A 312 -7.64 -26.09 -37.17
N VAL A 313 -7.93 -25.82 -35.89
CA VAL A 313 -7.57 -24.58 -35.19
C VAL A 313 -6.71 -24.89 -33.96
N GLY A 314 -6.12 -23.86 -33.35
CA GLY A 314 -5.21 -24.05 -32.23
C GLY A 314 -3.73 -24.11 -32.63
N ARG A 315 -2.84 -24.14 -31.64
CA ARG A 315 -1.43 -24.50 -31.86
C ARG A 315 -1.32 -25.94 -32.38
N PRO A 316 -0.25 -26.30 -33.12
CA PRO A 316 -0.02 -27.67 -33.56
C PRO A 316 -0.09 -28.66 -32.38
N GLY A 317 -0.92 -29.70 -32.51
CA GLY A 317 -1.14 -30.70 -31.45
C GLY A 317 -2.11 -30.28 -30.33
N ALA A 318 -2.83 -29.17 -30.47
CA ALA A 318 -3.89 -28.78 -29.53
C ALA A 318 -4.94 -29.91 -29.38
N GLY A 319 -5.29 -30.25 -28.15
CA GLY A 319 -6.39 -31.17 -27.86
C GLY A 319 -7.76 -30.50 -27.99
N ALA A 320 -8.83 -31.30 -27.96
CA ALA A 320 -10.22 -30.86 -28.06
C ALA A 320 -10.55 -29.59 -27.25
N ASP A 321 -10.23 -29.54 -25.96
CA ASP A 321 -10.54 -28.40 -25.10
C ASP A 321 -9.91 -27.08 -25.59
N LYS A 322 -8.67 -27.14 -26.08
CA LYS A 322 -7.98 -25.96 -26.61
C LYS A 322 -8.59 -25.50 -27.93
N LYS A 323 -8.99 -26.44 -28.77
CA LYS A 323 -9.71 -26.12 -30.02
C LYS A 323 -11.06 -25.47 -29.73
N LEU A 324 -11.81 -26.01 -28.77
CA LEU A 324 -13.09 -25.43 -28.33
C LEU A 324 -12.93 -24.01 -27.77
N GLN A 325 -11.86 -23.74 -27.00
CA GLN A 325 -11.56 -22.38 -26.52
C GLN A 325 -11.35 -21.40 -27.66
N VAL A 326 -10.61 -21.79 -28.70
CA VAL A 326 -10.39 -20.97 -29.91
C VAL A 326 -11.70 -20.74 -30.65
N ILE A 327 -12.50 -21.79 -30.87
CA ILE A 327 -13.81 -21.68 -31.52
C ILE A 327 -14.71 -20.73 -30.73
N ALA A 328 -14.81 -20.88 -29.40
CA ALA A 328 -15.62 -20.02 -28.54
C ALA A 328 -15.17 -18.55 -28.56
N SER A 329 -13.85 -18.32 -28.60
CA SER A 329 -13.27 -16.98 -28.69
C SER A 329 -13.65 -16.28 -30.01
N VAL A 330 -13.51 -16.97 -31.14
CA VAL A 330 -13.85 -16.41 -32.46
C VAL A 330 -15.36 -16.23 -32.62
N THR A 331 -16.13 -17.29 -32.39
CA THR A 331 -17.60 -17.26 -32.56
C THR A 331 -18.25 -16.25 -31.62
N GLY A 332 -17.88 -16.28 -30.33
CA GLY A 332 -18.37 -15.32 -29.34
C GLY A 332 -17.94 -13.88 -29.63
N GLY A 333 -16.69 -13.67 -30.05
CA GLY A 333 -16.19 -12.34 -30.41
C GLY A 333 -16.88 -11.77 -31.65
N THR A 334 -17.13 -12.58 -32.68
CA THR A 334 -17.86 -12.17 -33.89
C THR A 334 -19.33 -11.91 -33.57
N VAL A 335 -20.05 -12.88 -33.00
CA VAL A 335 -21.50 -12.81 -32.78
C VAL A 335 -21.89 -11.67 -31.83
N SER A 336 -21.05 -11.36 -30.85
CA SER A 336 -21.33 -10.24 -29.93
C SER A 336 -21.06 -8.86 -30.54
N SER A 337 -20.39 -8.77 -31.70
CA SER A 337 -20.03 -7.51 -32.35
C SER A 337 -20.71 -7.27 -33.70
N ILE A 338 -21.53 -8.20 -34.18
CA ILE A 338 -22.26 -8.03 -35.45
C ILE A 338 -23.34 -6.95 -35.33
N THR A 339 -23.48 -6.16 -36.39
CA THR A 339 -24.57 -5.20 -36.58
C THR A 339 -25.64 -5.80 -37.52
N PRO A 340 -26.83 -5.19 -37.64
CA PRO A 340 -27.83 -5.60 -38.63
C PRO A 340 -27.37 -5.55 -40.09
N GLN A 341 -26.21 -4.95 -40.37
CA GLN A 341 -25.59 -4.89 -41.71
C GLN A 341 -24.67 -6.08 -41.99
N SER A 342 -24.41 -6.94 -40.99
CA SER A 342 -23.64 -8.16 -41.16
C SER A 342 -24.42 -9.21 -41.95
N PRO A 343 -23.78 -9.95 -42.88
CA PRO A 343 -24.43 -11.05 -43.57
C PRO A 343 -24.83 -12.22 -42.64
N LEU A 344 -24.29 -12.29 -41.41
CA LEU A 344 -24.66 -13.32 -40.42
C LEU A 344 -25.87 -12.94 -39.55
N TYR A 345 -26.31 -11.68 -39.57
CA TYR A 345 -27.20 -11.18 -38.53
C TYR A 345 -28.55 -11.90 -38.48
N ALA A 346 -29.20 -12.10 -39.63
CA ALA A 346 -30.52 -12.72 -39.70
C ALA A 346 -30.51 -14.17 -39.18
N LEU A 347 -29.46 -14.93 -39.51
CA LEU A 347 -29.25 -16.30 -39.02
C LEU A 347 -29.12 -16.30 -37.50
N ILE A 348 -28.18 -15.51 -36.97
CA ILE A 348 -27.93 -15.43 -35.53
C ILE A 348 -29.16 -14.94 -34.75
N GLU A 349 -29.91 -13.97 -35.28
CA GLU A 349 -31.13 -13.48 -34.63
C GLU A 349 -32.21 -14.55 -34.55
N GLN A 350 -32.37 -15.34 -35.62
CA GLN A 350 -33.29 -16.47 -35.64
C GLN A 350 -32.87 -17.55 -34.65
N ASP A 351 -31.62 -18.02 -34.73
CA ASP A 351 -31.12 -19.10 -33.87
C ASP A 351 -31.14 -18.72 -32.38
N ALA A 352 -30.81 -17.46 -32.06
CA ALA A 352 -30.87 -16.95 -30.68
C ALA A 352 -32.31 -16.82 -30.16
N SER A 353 -33.30 -16.63 -31.04
CA SER A 353 -34.72 -16.58 -30.67
C SER A 353 -35.29 -17.97 -30.38
N ASP A 354 -34.76 -19.00 -31.06
CA ASP A 354 -35.18 -20.40 -30.92
C ASP A 354 -34.52 -21.12 -29.73
N LEU A 355 -33.57 -20.47 -29.04
CA LEU A 355 -32.89 -21.02 -27.86
C LEU A 355 -33.87 -21.25 -26.70
N GLU A 356 -34.14 -22.51 -26.34
CA GLU A 356 -35.06 -22.84 -25.23
C GLU A 356 -34.54 -22.32 -23.87
N SER A 357 -35.40 -21.55 -23.19
CA SER A 357 -35.14 -20.71 -22.00
C SER A 357 -34.73 -21.38 -20.66
N GLN A 358 -33.95 -22.46 -20.65
CA GLN A 358 -33.50 -23.13 -19.40
C GLN A 358 -31.98 -23.02 -19.15
N LEU A 359 -31.41 -21.83 -19.23
CA LEU A 359 -30.02 -21.61 -18.85
C LEU A 359 -29.87 -21.39 -17.33
N THR A 360 -28.87 -22.03 -16.74
CA THR A 360 -28.43 -21.83 -15.35
C THR A 360 -26.99 -21.35 -15.34
N PHE A 361 -26.68 -20.40 -14.45
CA PHE A 361 -25.29 -20.01 -14.20
C PHE A 361 -24.67 -20.89 -13.10
N PRO A 362 -23.35 -21.20 -13.14
CA PRO A 362 -22.36 -20.69 -14.09
C PRO A 362 -22.45 -21.31 -15.49
N LEU A 363 -22.12 -20.50 -16.51
CA LEU A 363 -22.04 -20.87 -17.92
C LEU A 363 -20.59 -20.83 -18.40
N ASP A 364 -20.05 -21.99 -18.75
CA ASP A 364 -18.75 -22.12 -19.43
C ASP A 364 -18.93 -22.06 -20.95
N ARG A 365 -18.52 -20.94 -21.55
CA ARG A 365 -18.70 -20.67 -22.99
C ARG A 365 -17.91 -21.63 -23.87
N SER A 366 -16.85 -22.24 -23.35
CA SER A 366 -16.01 -23.16 -24.13
C SER A 366 -16.65 -24.53 -24.33
N LYS A 367 -17.61 -24.93 -23.48
CA LYS A 367 -18.30 -26.23 -23.60
C LYS A 367 -19.42 -26.23 -24.62
N ALA A 368 -19.93 -25.06 -24.98
CA ALA A 368 -20.97 -24.87 -25.99
C ALA A 368 -20.71 -23.54 -26.73
N PRO A 369 -19.67 -23.49 -27.60
CA PRO A 369 -19.25 -22.26 -28.28
C PRO A 369 -20.35 -21.57 -29.11
N TYR A 370 -21.20 -22.33 -29.80
CA TYR A 370 -22.31 -21.81 -30.60
C TYR A 370 -23.47 -21.34 -29.72
N THR A 371 -23.99 -22.21 -28.84
CA THR A 371 -25.07 -21.84 -27.91
C THR A 371 -24.68 -20.63 -27.04
N SER A 372 -23.42 -20.58 -26.57
CA SER A 372 -22.95 -19.46 -25.76
C SER A 372 -22.79 -18.16 -26.56
N ALA A 373 -22.43 -18.23 -27.85
CA ALA A 373 -22.40 -17.07 -28.73
C ALA A 373 -23.81 -16.50 -28.96
N LEU A 374 -24.80 -17.37 -29.25
CA LEU A 374 -26.20 -16.98 -29.40
C LEU A 374 -26.78 -16.37 -28.10
N LEU A 375 -26.47 -16.98 -26.96
CA LEU A 375 -26.87 -16.43 -25.67
C LEU A 375 -26.22 -15.07 -25.41
N ALA A 376 -24.92 -14.90 -25.75
CA ALA A 376 -24.25 -13.60 -25.63
C ALA A 376 -24.97 -12.51 -26.43
N PHE A 377 -25.37 -12.83 -27.67
CA PHE A 377 -26.17 -11.96 -28.52
C PHE A 377 -27.52 -11.62 -27.88
N GLN A 378 -28.25 -12.62 -27.37
CA GLN A 378 -29.55 -12.42 -26.73
C GLN A 378 -29.46 -11.59 -25.43
N LEU A 379 -28.50 -11.91 -24.55
CA LEU A 379 -28.27 -11.20 -23.29
C LEU A 379 -27.81 -9.76 -23.53
N GLY A 380 -26.99 -9.53 -24.56
CA GLY A 380 -26.63 -8.20 -25.02
C GLY A 380 -27.89 -7.36 -25.29
N ARG A 381 -28.82 -7.88 -26.09
CA ARG A 381 -30.06 -7.17 -26.44
C ARG A 381 -30.98 -6.94 -25.25
N ILE A 382 -31.24 -7.99 -24.45
CA ILE A 382 -32.13 -7.88 -23.29
C ILE A 382 -31.57 -6.89 -22.28
N GLY A 383 -30.28 -6.96 -21.95
CA GLY A 383 -29.67 -6.08 -20.95
C GLY A 383 -29.78 -4.59 -21.29
N ASN A 384 -29.76 -4.26 -22.58
CA ASN A 384 -29.78 -2.87 -23.06
C ASN A 384 -31.16 -2.31 -23.33
N ASP A 385 -32.17 -3.15 -23.51
CA ASP A 385 -33.53 -2.66 -23.72
C ASP A 385 -34.09 -2.13 -22.39
N LEU A 386 -34.11 -0.80 -22.25
CA LEU A 386 -34.73 -0.06 -21.14
C LEU A 386 -36.24 -0.33 -20.99
N THR A 387 -36.80 -1.03 -21.98
CA THR A 387 -38.18 -1.46 -22.04
C THR A 387 -38.31 -2.97 -22.19
N ALA A 388 -37.27 -3.79 -21.99
CA ALA A 388 -37.45 -5.24 -22.06
C ALA A 388 -38.30 -5.76 -20.88
N PRO A 389 -39.08 -6.84 -21.09
CA PRO A 389 -39.76 -7.53 -20.00
C PRO A 389 -38.76 -8.17 -19.03
N LYS A 390 -39.26 -8.77 -17.95
CA LYS A 390 -38.43 -9.51 -16.98
C LYS A 390 -37.59 -10.57 -17.72
N SER A 391 -36.28 -10.55 -17.49
CA SER A 391 -35.37 -11.59 -17.97
C SER A 391 -35.63 -12.90 -17.22
N PRO A 392 -35.58 -14.07 -17.89
CA PRO A 392 -35.71 -15.37 -17.21
C PRO A 392 -34.60 -15.60 -16.16
N TYR A 393 -33.50 -14.85 -16.23
CA TYR A 393 -32.34 -14.97 -15.34
C TYR A 393 -32.35 -13.98 -14.17
N ALA A 394 -33.33 -13.07 -14.11
CA ALA A 394 -33.38 -12.02 -13.09
C ALA A 394 -33.47 -12.57 -11.65
N ASP A 395 -34.15 -13.71 -11.47
CA ASP A 395 -34.30 -14.34 -10.16
C ASP A 395 -33.01 -15.00 -9.67
N GLN A 396 -32.11 -15.40 -10.58
CA GLN A 396 -30.80 -15.95 -10.23
C GLN A 396 -29.86 -14.84 -9.75
N PHE A 397 -29.86 -13.69 -10.42
CA PHE A 397 -29.10 -12.50 -10.05
C PHE A 397 -29.67 -11.26 -10.76
N PRO A 398 -29.81 -10.10 -10.11
CA PRO A 398 -29.41 -9.76 -8.74
C PRO A 398 -30.31 -10.34 -7.64
N GLY A 399 -31.42 -11.02 -7.98
CA GLY A 399 -32.21 -11.78 -7.02
C GLY A 399 -33.69 -11.39 -7.00
N ILE A 400 -34.48 -12.21 -6.31
CA ILE A 400 -35.93 -12.09 -6.30
C ILE A 400 -36.43 -11.02 -5.32
N VAL A 401 -37.44 -10.26 -5.74
CA VAL A 401 -38.26 -9.44 -4.85
C VAL A 401 -39.53 -10.23 -4.50
N PRO A 402 -39.90 -10.38 -3.21
CA PRO A 402 -41.15 -11.04 -2.82
C PRO A 402 -42.36 -10.44 -3.56
N GLY A 403 -43.27 -11.29 -4.05
CA GLY A 403 -44.40 -10.85 -4.88
C GLY A 403 -45.39 -9.94 -4.15
N ASP A 404 -45.44 -10.04 -2.82
CA ASP A 404 -46.25 -9.24 -1.90
C ASP A 404 -45.51 -7.99 -1.36
N ALA A 405 -44.26 -7.75 -1.77
CA ALA A 405 -43.49 -6.61 -1.32
C ALA A 405 -44.17 -5.28 -1.70
N PRO A 406 -44.50 -4.40 -0.72
CA PRO A 406 -45.21 -3.16 -0.97
C PRO A 406 -44.44 -2.24 -1.95
N ARG A 407 -45.18 -1.67 -2.92
CA ARG A 407 -44.62 -0.67 -3.84
C ARG A 407 -44.75 0.72 -3.24
N VAL A 408 -43.71 1.54 -3.36
CA VAL A 408 -43.76 2.94 -2.97
C VAL A 408 -44.52 3.76 -4.02
N SER A 409 -45.19 4.82 -3.56
CA SER A 409 -45.88 5.80 -4.38
C SER A 409 -45.43 7.19 -3.95
N GLY A 410 -44.89 7.98 -4.88
CA GLY A 410 -44.46 9.37 -4.64
C GLY A 410 -43.36 9.50 -3.58
N GLN A 411 -42.40 8.57 -3.48
CA GLN A 411 -41.28 8.73 -2.57
C GLN A 411 -40.36 9.84 -3.10
N SER A 412 -40.29 10.95 -2.37
CA SER A 412 -39.38 12.05 -2.68
C SER A 412 -37.94 11.71 -2.30
N VAL A 413 -37.00 11.94 -3.20
CA VAL A 413 -35.55 11.81 -3.01
C VAL A 413 -34.89 13.14 -3.31
N HIS A 414 -34.12 13.64 -2.33
CA HIS A 414 -33.38 14.88 -2.47
C HIS A 414 -32.11 14.67 -3.28
N VAL A 415 -31.95 15.41 -4.38
CA VAL A 415 -30.79 15.36 -5.26
C VAL A 415 -30.05 16.69 -5.20
N ASN A 416 -28.84 16.65 -4.63
CA ASN A 416 -27.94 17.80 -4.60
C ASN A 416 -27.06 17.81 -5.86
N PHE A 417 -27.08 18.92 -6.62
CA PHE A 417 -26.20 19.14 -7.78
C PHE A 417 -24.94 19.94 -7.42
N ASP A 418 -24.81 20.41 -6.18
CA ASP A 418 -23.63 21.11 -5.68
C ASP A 418 -22.59 20.09 -5.20
N TYR A 419 -21.66 19.74 -6.08
CA TYR A 419 -20.55 18.83 -5.81
C TYR A 419 -19.30 19.22 -6.62
N SER A 420 -18.13 18.80 -6.17
CA SER A 420 -16.86 19.00 -6.87
C SER A 420 -16.55 17.83 -7.81
N THR A 421 -15.86 18.09 -8.93
CA THR A 421 -15.31 17.04 -9.80
C THR A 421 -13.98 16.48 -9.31
N PHE A 422 -13.34 17.17 -8.35
CA PHE A 422 -12.05 16.81 -7.74
C PHE A 422 -10.85 16.71 -8.70
N ASP A 423 -10.97 17.23 -9.93
CA ASP A 423 -9.89 17.19 -10.93
C ASP A 423 -8.56 17.78 -10.41
N TYR A 424 -8.63 18.69 -9.44
CA TYR A 424 -7.46 19.31 -8.81
C TYR A 424 -6.60 18.33 -7.98
N LEU A 425 -7.13 17.17 -7.60
CA LEU A 425 -6.41 16.17 -6.79
C LEU A 425 -5.36 15.38 -7.58
N ARG A 426 -5.54 15.26 -8.91
CA ARG A 426 -4.64 14.51 -9.80
C ARG A 426 -4.34 13.07 -9.34
N GLN A 427 -5.33 12.44 -8.71
CA GLN A 427 -5.27 11.06 -8.26
C GLN A 427 -6.00 10.14 -9.26
N GLY A 428 -6.07 8.85 -8.95
CA GLY A 428 -6.62 7.80 -9.80
C GLY A 428 -8.10 8.00 -10.10
N THR A 429 -8.96 7.24 -9.42
CA THR A 429 -10.41 7.41 -9.57
C THR A 429 -10.94 8.23 -8.38
N VAL A 430 -11.93 9.08 -8.64
CA VAL A 430 -12.61 9.89 -7.62
C VAL A 430 -14.09 9.52 -7.58
N PRO A 431 -14.75 9.65 -6.41
CA PRO A 431 -16.17 9.36 -6.30
C PRO A 431 -17.03 10.22 -7.22
N LYS A 432 -18.09 9.62 -7.75
CA LYS A 432 -19.14 10.34 -8.50
C LYS A 432 -20.33 10.58 -7.59
N ASN A 433 -21.18 11.54 -7.97
CA ASN A 433 -22.35 11.91 -7.18
C ASN A 433 -23.55 10.95 -7.41
N TRP A 434 -23.42 9.68 -7.00
CA TRP A 434 -24.53 8.72 -7.04
C TRP A 434 -25.40 8.86 -5.79
N ILE A 435 -26.62 9.37 -5.96
CA ILE A 435 -27.59 9.50 -4.88
C ILE A 435 -28.33 8.17 -4.70
N SER A 436 -28.09 7.52 -3.57
CA SER A 436 -28.81 6.33 -3.11
C SER A 436 -30.25 6.67 -2.73
N THR A 437 -31.22 5.95 -3.29
CA THR A 437 -32.65 6.23 -3.07
C THR A 437 -33.29 5.39 -1.96
N GLY A 438 -32.61 4.34 -1.49
CA GLY A 438 -33.18 3.31 -0.63
C GLY A 438 -34.29 2.48 -1.31
N LEU A 439 -34.37 2.52 -2.64
CA LEU A 439 -35.36 1.80 -3.44
C LEU A 439 -34.70 0.79 -4.36
N TYR A 440 -35.43 -0.29 -4.62
CA TYR A 440 -35.07 -1.34 -5.57
C TYR A 440 -36.18 -1.48 -6.62
N ALA A 441 -35.81 -1.49 -7.90
CA ALA A 441 -36.70 -1.74 -9.02
C ALA A 441 -36.92 -3.25 -9.19
N PRO A 442 -38.14 -3.78 -9.03
CA PRO A 442 -38.44 -5.18 -9.31
C PRO A 442 -38.23 -5.50 -10.79
N ALA A 443 -37.67 -6.67 -11.08
CA ALA A 443 -37.40 -7.11 -12.45
C ALA A 443 -38.64 -7.07 -13.36
N GLY A 444 -38.52 -6.41 -14.50
CA GLY A 444 -39.55 -6.21 -15.52
C GLY A 444 -40.70 -5.24 -15.14
N ALA A 445 -40.71 -4.73 -13.91
CA ALA A 445 -41.74 -3.80 -13.44
C ALA A 445 -41.40 -2.35 -13.80
N TRP A 446 -42.43 -1.53 -14.01
CA TRP A 446 -42.26 -0.11 -14.27
C TRP A 446 -41.91 0.67 -13.00
N VAL A 447 -40.92 1.54 -13.12
CA VAL A 447 -40.63 2.63 -12.19
C VAL A 447 -41.00 3.94 -12.88
N THR A 448 -41.76 4.79 -12.19
CA THR A 448 -42.10 6.13 -12.64
C THR A 448 -41.32 7.15 -11.83
N ILE A 449 -40.71 8.12 -12.51
CA ILE A 449 -39.85 9.14 -11.91
C ILE A 449 -40.36 10.50 -12.37
N GLN A 450 -40.80 11.31 -11.43
CA GLN A 450 -41.28 12.65 -11.70
C GLN A 450 -40.17 13.67 -11.44
N VAL A 451 -39.75 14.34 -12.50
CA VAL A 451 -38.67 15.31 -12.47
C VAL A 451 -39.25 16.72 -12.53
N PRO A 452 -38.92 17.61 -11.56
CA PRO A 452 -39.41 18.98 -11.57
C PRO A 452 -39.00 19.75 -12.83
N GLU A 453 -39.85 20.69 -13.25
CA GLU A 453 -39.57 21.59 -14.37
C GLU A 453 -38.22 22.31 -14.23
N GLY A 454 -37.55 22.49 -15.38
CA GLY A 454 -36.22 23.12 -15.44
C GLY A 454 -35.05 22.28 -14.90
N THR A 455 -35.27 21.00 -14.55
CA THR A 455 -34.18 20.09 -14.14
C THR A 455 -33.53 19.44 -15.36
N GLN A 456 -32.22 19.58 -15.49
CA GLN A 456 -31.41 18.99 -16.56
C GLN A 456 -30.19 18.29 -15.97
N ASN A 457 -29.48 17.48 -16.78
CA ASN A 457 -28.25 16.79 -16.38
C ASN A 457 -28.46 15.81 -15.22
N LEU A 458 -29.55 15.03 -15.29
CA LEU A 458 -29.88 14.02 -14.30
C LEU A 458 -30.17 12.69 -15.00
N ASP A 459 -29.51 11.64 -14.56
CA ASP A 459 -29.78 10.28 -15.01
C ASP A 459 -30.41 9.46 -13.88
N VAL A 460 -31.18 8.43 -14.27
CA VAL A 460 -31.50 7.30 -13.40
C VAL A 460 -30.62 6.10 -13.79
N GLN A 461 -30.16 5.36 -12.78
CA GLN A 461 -29.56 4.05 -12.96
C GLN A 461 -30.29 3.00 -12.12
N ILE A 462 -30.49 1.80 -12.68
CA ILE A 462 -30.99 0.62 -11.99
C ILE A 462 -29.89 -0.45 -12.00
N GLY A 463 -29.39 -0.80 -10.82
CA GLY A 463 -28.26 -1.72 -10.62
C GLY A 463 -27.00 -0.98 -10.19
N ALA A 464 -26.27 -1.59 -9.24
CA ALA A 464 -25.00 -1.07 -8.73
C ALA A 464 -23.78 -1.64 -9.46
N HIS A 465 -23.95 -2.80 -10.11
CA HIS A 465 -22.88 -3.59 -10.71
C HIS A 465 -22.46 -3.00 -12.06
N THR A 466 -21.25 -2.44 -12.13
CA THR A 466 -20.73 -1.81 -13.35
C THR A 466 -19.98 -2.78 -14.27
N ASP A 467 -19.66 -3.96 -13.76
CA ASP A 467 -18.84 -4.93 -14.49
C ASP A 467 -19.59 -5.61 -15.63
N ASN A 468 -19.00 -5.49 -16.81
CA ASN A 468 -19.39 -6.23 -17.99
C ASN A 468 -18.51 -7.49 -18.15
N LEU A 469 -19.15 -8.66 -18.04
CA LEU A 469 -18.46 -9.95 -18.08
C LEU A 469 -18.37 -10.55 -19.49
N THR A 470 -18.82 -9.86 -20.55
CA THR A 470 -18.87 -10.41 -21.93
C THR A 470 -17.54 -10.98 -22.42
N SER A 471 -16.42 -10.47 -21.92
CA SER A 471 -15.06 -10.93 -22.26
C SER A 471 -14.60 -12.18 -21.49
N LYS A 472 -15.27 -12.56 -20.39
CA LYS A 472 -14.91 -13.75 -19.60
C LYS A 472 -15.29 -15.04 -20.32
N THR A 473 -14.49 -16.09 -20.10
CA THR A 473 -14.75 -17.45 -20.62
C THR A 473 -15.89 -18.14 -19.86
N GLU A 474 -16.04 -17.86 -18.58
CA GLU A 474 -17.10 -18.39 -17.73
C GLU A 474 -17.90 -17.23 -17.14
N TRP A 475 -19.22 -17.33 -17.17
CA TRP A 475 -20.15 -16.36 -16.59
C TRP A 475 -20.86 -16.97 -15.39
N GLU A 476 -20.75 -16.37 -14.21
CA GLU A 476 -21.49 -16.81 -13.01
C GLU A 476 -22.84 -16.08 -12.84
N ARG A 477 -23.06 -15.06 -13.66
CA ARG A 477 -24.30 -14.28 -13.76
C ARG A 477 -24.45 -13.75 -15.19
N PRO A 478 -25.62 -13.20 -15.57
CA PRO A 478 -25.73 -12.46 -16.83
C PRO A 478 -24.65 -11.37 -16.92
N PRO A 479 -24.01 -11.18 -18.09
CA PRO A 479 -22.75 -10.44 -18.16
C PRO A 479 -22.91 -8.93 -17.94
N ALA A 480 -24.07 -8.36 -18.27
CA ALA A 480 -24.42 -6.97 -18.00
C ALA A 480 -25.86 -6.88 -17.48
N ILE A 481 -26.03 -6.26 -16.31
CA ILE A 481 -27.34 -6.21 -15.61
C ILE A 481 -27.78 -4.81 -15.18
N THR A 482 -26.96 -3.79 -15.42
CA THR A 482 -27.23 -2.41 -15.02
C THR A 482 -27.81 -1.62 -16.19
N GLN A 483 -28.84 -0.82 -15.92
CA GLN A 483 -29.47 0.04 -16.90
C GLN A 483 -29.38 1.50 -16.48
N ARG A 484 -29.12 2.39 -17.44
CA ARG A 484 -29.02 3.83 -17.19
C ARG A 484 -29.77 4.62 -18.26
N LYS A 485 -30.49 5.65 -17.85
CA LYS A 485 -31.33 6.48 -18.72
C LYS A 485 -31.25 7.97 -18.31
N PRO A 486 -31.02 8.90 -19.25
CA PRO A 486 -31.21 10.32 -19.00
C PRO A 486 -32.66 10.66 -18.67
N LEU A 487 -32.86 11.52 -17.68
CA LEU A 487 -34.18 12.01 -17.29
C LEU A 487 -34.43 13.40 -17.87
N LEU A 488 -35.66 13.61 -18.33
CA LEU A 488 -36.16 14.90 -18.79
C LEU A 488 -37.12 15.49 -17.73
N PRO A 489 -37.35 16.82 -17.70
CA PRO A 489 -38.46 17.38 -16.95
C PRO A 489 -39.79 16.67 -17.23
N GLY A 490 -40.61 16.46 -16.20
CA GLY A 490 -41.88 15.76 -16.30
C GLY A 490 -41.81 14.27 -15.94
N GLU A 491 -42.75 13.49 -16.47
CA GLU A 491 -42.87 12.05 -16.18
C GLU A 491 -41.88 11.24 -17.01
N ASN A 492 -41.07 10.44 -16.32
CA ASN A 492 -40.16 9.49 -16.92
C ASN A 492 -40.53 8.08 -16.47
N ARG A 493 -40.41 7.12 -17.38
CA ARG A 493 -40.60 5.70 -17.08
C ARG A 493 -39.39 4.87 -17.52
N ILE A 494 -39.07 3.86 -16.71
CA ILE A 494 -38.01 2.88 -16.97
C ILE A 494 -38.42 1.53 -16.36
N ARG A 495 -38.01 0.42 -16.97
CA ARG A 495 -38.07 -0.91 -16.37
C ARG A 495 -36.78 -1.65 -16.66
N SER A 496 -36.23 -2.35 -15.66
CA SER A 496 -35.05 -3.19 -15.83
C SER A 496 -35.43 -4.66 -15.93
N PRO A 497 -34.99 -5.41 -16.96
CA PRO A 497 -35.22 -6.85 -17.08
C PRO A 497 -34.71 -7.65 -15.88
N TYR A 498 -33.64 -7.18 -15.24
CA TYR A 498 -33.02 -7.83 -14.09
C TYR A 498 -33.45 -7.24 -12.75
N GLY A 499 -33.91 -5.99 -12.74
CA GLY A 499 -34.11 -5.24 -11.50
C GLY A 499 -32.79 -4.75 -10.89
N GLY A 500 -32.86 -4.07 -9.75
CA GLY A 500 -31.68 -3.52 -9.09
C GLY A 500 -31.99 -2.32 -8.19
N LEU A 501 -31.03 -1.90 -7.37
CA LEU A 501 -31.13 -0.65 -6.61
C LEU A 501 -31.23 0.54 -7.57
N ILE A 502 -32.02 1.56 -7.19
CA ILE A 502 -32.28 2.75 -7.99
C ILE A 502 -31.37 3.88 -7.51
N TYR A 503 -30.67 4.51 -8.45
CA TYR A 503 -29.79 5.65 -8.19
C TYR A 503 -30.20 6.84 -9.05
N LEU A 504 -30.10 8.04 -8.50
CA LEU A 504 -30.20 9.30 -9.23
C LEU A 504 -28.80 9.92 -9.35
N ILE A 505 -28.39 10.28 -10.56
CA ILE A 505 -27.01 10.67 -10.85
C ILE A 505 -27.00 12.01 -11.56
N PRO A 506 -26.73 13.11 -10.86
CA PRO A 506 -26.33 14.37 -11.47
C PRO A 506 -25.11 14.17 -12.36
N THR A 507 -25.21 14.57 -13.63
CA THR A 507 -24.13 14.40 -14.61
C THR A 507 -23.28 15.66 -14.77
N LYS A 508 -23.72 16.78 -14.19
CA LYS A 508 -22.99 18.04 -14.20
C LYS A 508 -23.20 18.83 -12.90
N PRO A 509 -22.12 19.33 -12.26
CA PRO A 509 -22.23 20.21 -11.10
C PRO A 509 -23.02 21.48 -11.41
N GLN A 510 -23.89 21.87 -10.48
CA GLN A 510 -24.65 23.11 -10.51
C GLN A 510 -24.65 23.70 -9.09
N PRO A 511 -23.74 24.64 -8.78
CA PRO A 511 -23.59 25.20 -7.44
C PRO A 511 -24.91 25.76 -6.87
N GLY A 512 -25.21 25.44 -5.60
CA GLY A 512 -26.41 25.87 -4.91
C GLY A 512 -27.74 25.30 -5.44
N VAL A 513 -27.71 24.32 -6.36
CA VAL A 513 -28.93 23.72 -6.93
C VAL A 513 -29.20 22.37 -6.27
N ALA A 514 -30.41 22.22 -5.73
CA ALA A 514 -30.93 20.94 -5.29
C ALA A 514 -32.38 20.77 -5.77
N LYS A 515 -32.79 19.52 -6.00
CA LYS A 515 -34.12 19.16 -6.51
C LYS A 515 -34.65 17.93 -5.80
N ASP A 516 -35.94 17.94 -5.51
CA ASP A 516 -36.65 16.78 -4.99
C ASP A 516 -37.28 16.01 -6.17
N ILE A 517 -36.95 14.72 -6.29
CA ILE A 517 -37.39 13.84 -7.37
C ILE A 517 -38.32 12.79 -6.79
N GLU A 518 -39.55 12.67 -7.31
CA GLU A 518 -40.49 11.66 -6.82
C GLU A 518 -40.36 10.35 -7.59
N ILE A 519 -40.28 9.24 -6.86
CA ILE A 519 -40.16 7.89 -7.45
C ILE A 519 -41.34 7.02 -6.98
N SER A 520 -41.94 6.29 -7.93
CA SER A 520 -43.02 5.32 -7.70
C SER A 520 -42.72 3.97 -8.34
N GLY A 521 -43.26 2.89 -7.76
CA GLY A 521 -43.16 1.53 -8.32
C GLY A 521 -41.99 0.68 -7.78
N GLY A 522 -41.01 1.30 -7.12
CA GLY A 522 -39.93 0.59 -6.41
C GLY A 522 -40.39 -0.09 -5.12
N VAL A 523 -39.57 -1.00 -4.59
CA VAL A 523 -39.69 -1.53 -3.23
C VAL A 523 -38.61 -0.95 -2.33
N ARG A 524 -38.89 -0.84 -1.04
CA ARG A 524 -37.89 -0.35 -0.07
C ARG A 524 -36.79 -1.39 0.14
N ALA A 525 -35.55 -0.94 0.11
CA ALA A 525 -34.36 -1.72 0.44
C ALA A 525 -33.87 -1.40 1.86
N PRO A 526 -33.19 -2.34 2.55
CA PRO A 526 -32.46 -2.00 3.76
C PRO A 526 -31.41 -0.94 3.43
N TYR A 527 -31.51 0.22 4.07
CA TYR A 527 -30.64 1.35 3.82
C TYR A 527 -30.36 2.08 5.13
N TYR A 528 -29.13 1.92 5.63
CA TYR A 528 -28.64 2.59 6.82
C TYR A 528 -27.85 3.84 6.42
N ILE A 529 -28.09 4.95 7.12
CA ILE A 529 -27.33 6.19 6.97
C ILE A 529 -26.82 6.60 8.35
N LEU A 530 -25.49 6.71 8.49
CA LEU A 530 -24.83 7.12 9.72
C LEU A 530 -25.34 8.49 10.19
N GLY A 531 -25.80 8.56 11.44
CA GLY A 531 -26.31 9.79 12.05
C GLY A 531 -27.77 10.13 11.73
N GLU A 532 -28.38 9.48 10.72
CA GLU A 532 -29.80 9.67 10.38
C GLU A 532 -30.67 8.48 10.78
N THR A 533 -30.18 7.25 10.58
CA THR A 533 -30.93 6.04 10.91
C THR A 533 -30.79 5.71 12.40
N SER A 534 -31.90 5.68 13.13
CA SER A 534 -31.86 5.32 14.55
C SER A 534 -31.62 3.81 14.77
N PRO A 535 -30.92 3.40 15.85
CA PRO A 535 -30.69 1.98 16.14
C PRO A 535 -31.98 1.15 16.25
N VAL A 536 -33.03 1.73 16.83
CA VAL A 536 -34.35 1.06 16.98
C VAL A 536 -35.01 0.84 15.62
N GLU A 537 -35.00 1.84 14.74
CA GLU A 537 -35.57 1.66 13.40
C GLU A 537 -34.75 0.67 12.56
N TRP A 538 -33.44 0.65 12.74
CA TRP A 538 -32.57 -0.32 12.11
C TRP A 538 -32.94 -1.74 12.51
N GLU A 539 -32.98 -2.00 13.82
CA GLU A 539 -33.23 -3.32 14.41
C GLU A 539 -34.63 -3.85 14.10
N ASP A 540 -35.66 -3.02 14.28
CA ASP A 540 -37.06 -3.46 14.22
C ASP A 540 -37.61 -3.51 12.79
N ARG A 541 -37.07 -2.70 11.87
CA ARG A 541 -37.71 -2.46 10.56
C ARG A 541 -36.77 -2.46 9.38
N ILE A 542 -35.77 -1.57 9.36
CA ILE A 542 -35.03 -1.23 8.13
C ILE A 542 -34.20 -2.43 7.64
N ARG A 543 -33.49 -3.14 8.52
CA ARG A 543 -32.68 -4.30 8.12
C ARG A 543 -33.53 -5.46 7.54
N HIS A 544 -34.84 -5.47 7.83
CA HIS A 544 -35.78 -6.51 7.40
C HIS A 544 -36.56 -6.17 6.13
N LEU A 545 -36.28 -5.04 5.47
CA LEU A 545 -36.96 -4.64 4.24
C LEU A 545 -36.74 -5.67 3.10
N PRO A 546 -37.73 -5.81 2.18
CA PRO A 546 -37.86 -7.00 1.34
C PRO A 546 -36.93 -7.05 0.12
N ALA A 547 -36.22 -5.96 -0.22
CA ALA A 547 -35.31 -5.98 -1.36
C ALA A 547 -34.19 -7.02 -1.18
N PRO A 548 -33.64 -7.57 -2.27
CA PRO A 548 -32.52 -8.51 -2.19
C PRO A 548 -31.16 -7.86 -1.92
N TRP A 549 -31.05 -6.54 -2.11
CA TRP A 549 -29.81 -5.77 -1.91
C TRP A 549 -30.03 -4.61 -0.95
N ALA A 550 -28.97 -4.24 -0.24
CA ALA A 550 -28.98 -3.27 0.83
C ALA A 550 -27.78 -2.32 0.71
N GLU A 551 -27.86 -1.17 1.39
CA GLU A 551 -26.78 -0.20 1.47
C GLU A 551 -26.50 0.25 2.91
N LEU A 552 -25.22 0.39 3.25
CA LEU A 552 -24.75 1.03 4.48
C LEU A 552 -23.94 2.28 4.10
N GLN A 553 -24.44 3.46 4.45
CA GLN A 553 -23.79 4.73 4.13
C GLN A 553 -23.18 5.35 5.39
N GLY A 554 -21.84 5.46 5.38
CA GLY A 554 -21.06 6.31 6.27
C GLY A 554 -20.89 7.72 5.70
N ARG A 555 -19.94 8.47 6.25
CA ARG A 555 -19.56 9.81 5.77
C ARG A 555 -18.70 9.75 4.51
N ARG A 556 -17.82 8.73 4.41
CA ARG A 556 -16.81 8.58 3.34
C ARG A 556 -17.03 7.35 2.49
N VAL A 557 -17.82 6.37 2.96
CA VAL A 557 -18.02 5.08 2.28
C VAL A 557 -19.51 4.70 2.19
N ILE A 558 -19.92 4.13 1.07
CA ILE A 558 -21.18 3.39 0.91
C ILE A 558 -20.86 1.93 0.56
N LEU A 559 -21.33 0.99 1.38
CA LEU A 559 -21.27 -0.44 1.09
C LEU A 559 -22.58 -0.89 0.46
N THR A 560 -22.52 -1.57 -0.68
CA THR A 560 -23.67 -2.16 -1.37
C THR A 560 -23.51 -3.68 -1.38
N LEU A 561 -24.37 -4.37 -0.63
CA LEU A 561 -24.24 -5.79 -0.27
C LEU A 561 -25.57 -6.55 -0.44
N PRO A 562 -25.55 -7.88 -0.61
CA PRO A 562 -26.77 -8.68 -0.51
C PRO A 562 -27.43 -8.51 0.86
N SER A 563 -28.75 -8.36 0.89
CA SER A 563 -29.51 -8.08 2.12
C SER A 563 -29.42 -9.18 3.17
N GLU A 564 -29.03 -10.40 2.80
CA GLU A 564 -28.84 -11.49 3.76
C GLU A 564 -27.72 -11.22 4.75
N TYR A 565 -26.63 -10.57 4.33
CA TYR A 565 -25.53 -10.15 5.21
C TYR A 565 -25.95 -9.00 6.13
N ILE A 566 -26.89 -8.18 5.69
CA ILE A 566 -27.36 -6.99 6.40
C ILE A 566 -28.45 -7.32 7.43
N ARG A 567 -29.31 -8.30 7.14
CA ARG A 567 -30.40 -8.72 8.04
C ARG A 567 -29.89 -9.19 9.41
N GLN A 568 -28.66 -9.65 9.48
CA GLN A 568 -28.01 -10.13 10.72
C GLN A 568 -27.08 -9.08 11.36
N LEU A 569 -26.92 -7.91 10.75
CA LEU A 569 -26.04 -6.86 11.28
C LEU A 569 -26.79 -6.06 12.36
N GLU A 570 -26.39 -6.23 13.62
CA GLU A 570 -27.02 -5.57 14.76
C GLU A 570 -26.57 -4.11 14.89
N ASP A 571 -25.26 -3.85 14.84
CA ASP A 571 -24.67 -2.52 15.01
C ASP A 571 -23.92 -2.08 13.75
N PRO A 572 -24.59 -1.41 12.79
CA PRO A 572 -23.94 -0.87 11.60
C PRO A 572 -23.09 0.37 11.89
N GLN A 573 -23.30 1.08 13.01
CA GLN A 573 -22.62 2.34 13.29
C GLN A 573 -21.12 2.13 13.43
N GLN A 574 -20.70 1.24 14.35
CA GLN A 574 -19.29 0.97 14.57
C GLN A 574 -18.61 0.45 13.30
N LEU A 575 -19.32 -0.35 12.51
CA LEU A 575 -18.81 -0.88 11.25
C LEU A 575 -18.50 0.24 10.24
N VAL A 576 -19.47 1.10 9.93
CA VAL A 576 -19.27 2.16 8.92
C VAL A 576 -18.27 3.22 9.38
N GLU A 577 -18.17 3.48 10.69
CA GLU A 577 -17.13 4.37 11.24
C GLU A 577 -15.71 3.81 11.00
N LYS A 578 -15.52 2.48 11.03
CA LYS A 578 -14.23 1.86 10.66
C LYS A 578 -13.96 1.94 9.16
N TRP A 579 -15.00 1.81 8.33
CA TRP A 579 -14.88 2.03 6.90
C TRP A 579 -14.52 3.48 6.54
N ASP A 580 -15.15 4.45 7.21
CA ASP A 580 -14.82 5.86 7.06
C ASP A 580 -13.37 6.15 7.46
N ALA A 581 -12.89 5.52 8.55
CA ALA A 581 -11.51 5.66 9.01
C ALA A 581 -10.47 5.18 7.99
N ILE A 582 -10.77 4.15 7.16
CA ILE A 582 -9.86 3.70 6.09
C ILE A 582 -9.60 4.85 5.10
N VAL A 583 -10.66 5.54 4.68
CA VAL A 583 -10.55 6.69 3.76
C VAL A 583 -9.84 7.85 4.44
N ASP A 584 -10.18 8.16 5.70
CA ASP A 584 -9.51 9.24 6.43
C ASP A 584 -7.99 8.98 6.56
N TYR A 585 -7.57 7.75 6.91
CA TYR A 585 -6.14 7.39 6.96
C TYR A 585 -5.46 7.44 5.59
N THR A 586 -6.18 7.07 4.53
CA THR A 586 -5.63 7.14 3.17
C THR A 586 -5.44 8.60 2.74
N GLU A 587 -6.36 9.49 3.11
CA GLU A 587 -6.23 10.94 2.89
C GLU A 587 -5.10 11.57 3.69
N ASP A 588 -4.88 11.13 4.93
CA ASP A 588 -3.78 11.61 5.78
C ASP A 588 -2.43 11.43 5.04
N VAL A 589 -2.13 10.22 4.55
CA VAL A 589 -0.87 9.94 3.83
C VAL A 589 -0.83 10.55 2.42
N ALA A 590 -2.00 10.81 1.81
CA ALA A 590 -2.12 11.57 0.56
C ALA A 590 -1.98 13.10 0.78
N GLY A 591 -1.91 13.57 2.03
CA GLY A 591 -1.80 14.98 2.38
C GLY A 591 -3.06 15.78 2.08
N LEU A 592 -4.23 15.22 2.39
CA LEU A 592 -5.55 15.83 2.21
C LEU A 592 -6.24 16.05 3.55
N SER A 593 -7.00 17.14 3.66
CA SER A 593 -7.91 17.33 4.80
C SER A 593 -9.09 18.25 4.41
N PRO A 594 -10.25 18.16 5.08
CA PRO A 594 -11.41 18.99 4.76
C PRO A 594 -11.18 20.51 4.92
N ASP A 595 -10.29 20.88 5.85
CA ASP A 595 -10.01 22.28 6.22
C ASP A 595 -8.91 22.93 5.37
N GLN A 596 -8.21 22.16 4.53
CA GLN A 596 -7.18 22.71 3.66
C GLN A 596 -7.77 23.42 2.43
N PRO A 597 -7.10 24.47 1.94
CA PRO A 597 -7.49 25.12 0.69
C PRO A 597 -7.26 24.19 -0.50
N LEU A 598 -7.91 24.49 -1.63
CA LEU A 598 -7.55 23.87 -2.91
C LEU A 598 -6.07 24.14 -3.23
N PRO A 599 -5.32 23.17 -3.79
CA PRO A 599 -5.76 21.86 -4.28
C PRO A 599 -5.63 20.71 -3.23
N HIS A 600 -5.68 21.01 -1.93
CA HIS A 600 -5.49 20.02 -0.85
C HIS A 600 -6.70 19.71 0.00
N LYS A 601 -7.86 20.20 -0.44
CA LYS A 601 -9.13 19.87 0.18
C LYS A 601 -9.54 18.42 -0.11
N SER A 602 -9.90 17.69 0.94
CA SER A 602 -10.43 16.32 0.89
C SER A 602 -11.67 16.16 0.01
N ILE A 603 -11.94 14.91 -0.38
CA ILE A 603 -13.12 14.51 -1.13
C ILE A 603 -14.36 14.53 -0.23
N ASP A 604 -15.43 15.20 -0.62
CA ASP A 604 -16.68 15.30 0.17
C ASP A 604 -17.81 14.38 -0.34
N LEU A 605 -17.53 13.51 -1.31
CA LEU A 605 -18.42 12.46 -1.79
C LEU A 605 -17.95 11.07 -1.31
N PRO A 606 -18.87 10.13 -1.02
CA PRO A 606 -18.48 8.82 -0.54
C PRO A 606 -18.01 7.88 -1.66
N PHE A 607 -16.94 7.13 -1.39
CA PHE A 607 -16.54 5.96 -2.18
C PHE A 607 -17.58 4.86 -2.07
N ARG A 608 -17.78 4.08 -3.13
CA ARG A 608 -18.80 3.04 -3.17
C ARG A 608 -18.14 1.68 -3.37
N TYR A 609 -18.47 0.73 -2.49
CA TYR A 609 -18.00 -0.65 -2.54
C TYR A 609 -19.18 -1.54 -2.89
N VAL A 610 -19.08 -2.29 -3.99
CA VAL A 610 -20.18 -3.13 -4.49
C VAL A 610 -19.72 -4.58 -4.51
N ALA A 611 -20.45 -5.43 -3.78
CA ALA A 611 -20.28 -6.87 -3.91
C ALA A 611 -20.88 -7.34 -5.23
N ASP A 612 -20.25 -8.32 -5.88
CA ASP A 612 -20.75 -8.96 -7.10
C ASP A 612 -20.55 -10.48 -7.01
N ARG A 613 -21.40 -11.27 -7.66
CA ARG A 613 -21.15 -12.70 -7.81
C ARG A 613 -19.87 -12.95 -8.60
N GLN A 614 -19.62 -12.15 -9.64
CA GLN A 614 -18.42 -12.23 -10.45
C GLN A 614 -17.98 -10.84 -10.92
N ILE A 615 -16.71 -10.54 -10.74
CA ILE A 615 -16.08 -9.30 -11.19
C ILE A 615 -15.24 -9.50 -12.46
N SER A 616 -14.97 -8.40 -13.15
CA SER A 616 -14.34 -8.32 -14.47
C SER A 616 -12.83 -8.57 -14.41
N ALA A 617 -12.18 -8.31 -13.29
CA ALA A 617 -10.75 -8.51 -13.10
C ALA A 617 -10.38 -8.73 -11.62
N GLY A 618 -9.24 -9.37 -11.36
CA GLY A 618 -8.69 -9.50 -10.02
C GLY A 618 -9.52 -10.32 -9.04
N TYR A 619 -9.16 -10.21 -7.76
CA TYR A 619 -9.94 -10.69 -6.61
C TYR A 619 -10.83 -9.57 -6.04
N MET A 620 -10.35 -8.34 -6.15
CA MET A 620 -11.08 -7.08 -6.05
C MET A 620 -10.51 -6.17 -7.15
N HIS A 621 -11.21 -5.07 -7.48
CA HIS A 621 -10.60 -4.02 -8.28
C HIS A 621 -11.17 -2.64 -7.95
N ALA A 622 -10.30 -1.65 -8.05
CA ALA A 622 -10.62 -0.24 -7.90
C ALA A 622 -11.45 0.30 -9.07
N GLY A 623 -11.99 1.50 -8.88
CA GLY A 623 -12.93 2.17 -9.74
C GLY A 623 -14.07 2.80 -8.94
N TYR A 624 -15.00 3.44 -9.64
CA TYR A 624 -16.25 3.89 -9.03
C TYR A 624 -17.43 3.15 -9.66
N PRO A 625 -17.96 2.10 -8.98
CA PRO A 625 -17.61 1.59 -7.64
C PRO A 625 -16.33 0.72 -7.59
N ILE A 626 -15.80 0.55 -6.39
CA ILE A 626 -14.83 -0.49 -6.03
C ILE A 626 -15.58 -1.82 -5.96
N MET A 627 -15.13 -2.82 -6.70
CA MET A 627 -15.85 -4.08 -6.87
C MET A 627 -15.14 -5.23 -6.16
N PHE A 628 -15.92 -6.12 -5.53
CA PHE A 628 -15.40 -7.32 -4.85
C PHE A 628 -16.37 -8.49 -4.95
N HIS A 629 -15.86 -9.72 -4.83
CA HIS A 629 -16.73 -10.91 -4.85
C HIS A 629 -17.65 -11.01 -3.62
N ILE A 630 -18.88 -11.51 -3.78
CA ILE A 630 -19.78 -11.79 -2.65
C ILE A 630 -19.12 -12.80 -1.70
N ASP A 631 -18.71 -13.96 -2.20
CA ASP A 631 -18.09 -14.98 -1.36
C ASP A 631 -16.56 -14.98 -1.55
N PRO A 632 -15.76 -14.89 -0.48
CA PRO A 632 -16.15 -14.67 0.94
C PRO A 632 -16.26 -13.18 1.35
N SER A 633 -16.00 -12.23 0.43
CA SER A 633 -15.66 -10.85 0.82
C SER A 633 -16.84 -10.00 1.31
N ALA A 634 -18.09 -10.30 0.95
CA ALA A 634 -19.27 -9.64 1.53
C ALA A 634 -19.41 -9.92 3.03
N GLY A 635 -19.12 -11.17 3.45
CA GLY A 635 -19.05 -11.52 4.87
C GLY A 635 -17.91 -10.78 5.58
N HIS A 636 -16.76 -10.64 4.93
CA HIS A 636 -15.64 -9.84 5.48
C HIS A 636 -15.97 -8.35 5.57
N ALA A 637 -16.74 -7.79 4.64
CA ALA A 637 -17.06 -6.37 4.59
C ALA A 637 -17.99 -5.92 5.74
N VAL A 638 -18.73 -6.86 6.34
CA VAL A 638 -19.61 -6.61 7.50
C VAL A 638 -19.02 -7.08 8.83
N ASP A 639 -17.78 -7.56 8.83
CA ASP A 639 -17.07 -8.01 10.03
C ASP A 639 -15.97 -6.99 10.37
N ILE A 640 -16.16 -6.27 11.49
CA ILE A 640 -15.22 -5.25 11.96
C ILE A 640 -13.80 -5.80 12.08
N SER A 641 -13.63 -7.00 12.66
CA SER A 641 -12.30 -7.59 12.85
C SER A 641 -11.64 -7.89 11.51
N ARG A 642 -12.42 -8.35 10.52
CA ARG A 642 -11.91 -8.60 9.17
C ARG A 642 -11.52 -7.30 8.48
N VAL A 643 -12.35 -6.26 8.57
CA VAL A 643 -12.08 -4.94 7.98
C VAL A 643 -10.83 -4.28 8.59
N THR A 644 -10.62 -4.40 9.91
CA THR A 644 -9.52 -3.71 10.59
C THR A 644 -8.23 -4.52 10.73
N GLN A 645 -8.28 -5.86 10.78
CA GLN A 645 -7.09 -6.71 10.98
C GLN A 645 -6.72 -7.55 9.76
N GLY A 646 -7.69 -7.88 8.89
CA GLY A 646 -7.50 -8.70 7.70
C GLY A 646 -7.93 -8.02 6.40
N GLY A 647 -8.05 -6.68 6.42
CA GLY A 647 -8.72 -5.89 5.39
C GLY A 647 -7.84 -5.47 4.23
N TRP A 648 -6.67 -6.09 4.04
CA TRP A 648 -5.66 -5.64 3.07
C TRP A 648 -6.24 -5.37 1.68
N GLY A 649 -7.10 -6.26 1.16
CA GLY A 649 -7.74 -6.05 -0.15
C GLY A 649 -8.55 -4.75 -0.20
N PHE A 650 -9.34 -4.43 0.83
CA PHE A 650 -10.11 -3.20 0.87
C PHE A 650 -9.22 -1.95 0.97
N TRP A 651 -8.16 -2.00 1.78
CA TRP A 651 -7.21 -0.89 1.90
C TRP A 651 -6.44 -0.67 0.61
N HIS A 652 -6.07 -1.76 -0.06
CA HIS A 652 -5.39 -1.77 -1.35
C HIS A 652 -6.24 -1.15 -2.45
N GLU A 653 -7.49 -1.59 -2.62
CA GLU A 653 -8.39 -0.97 -3.60
C GLU A 653 -8.68 0.51 -3.29
N THR A 654 -8.80 0.88 -2.00
CA THR A 654 -8.90 2.31 -1.63
C THR A 654 -7.66 3.07 -2.10
N GLY A 655 -6.46 2.51 -1.91
CA GLY A 655 -5.20 3.15 -2.27
C GLY A 655 -5.09 3.42 -3.78
N HIS A 656 -5.63 2.54 -4.63
CA HIS A 656 -5.65 2.74 -6.08
C HIS A 656 -6.42 4.01 -6.49
N GLU A 657 -7.47 4.39 -5.73
CA GLU A 657 -8.20 5.64 -5.95
C GLU A 657 -7.32 6.88 -5.72
N TYR A 658 -6.31 6.78 -4.85
CA TYR A 658 -5.45 7.90 -4.43
C TYR A 658 -4.11 7.98 -5.16
N GLN A 659 -3.69 6.93 -5.89
CA GLN A 659 -2.45 6.95 -6.68
C GLN A 659 -2.42 8.14 -7.66
N GLN A 660 -1.32 8.89 -7.67
CA GLN A 660 -1.14 9.99 -8.61
C GLN A 660 -0.42 9.50 -9.86
N GLY A 661 -1.03 9.72 -11.04
CA GLY A 661 -0.46 9.28 -12.32
C GLY A 661 0.97 9.80 -12.55
N ALA A 662 1.30 10.98 -12.05
CA ALA A 662 2.59 11.65 -12.24
C ALA A 662 3.81 10.93 -11.64
N TRP A 663 3.61 9.88 -10.84
CA TRP A 663 4.68 9.01 -10.36
C TRP A 663 4.23 7.55 -10.25
N ASN A 664 3.37 7.13 -11.18
CA ASN A 664 2.86 5.76 -11.28
C ASN A 664 3.29 5.09 -12.60
N TRP A 665 4.60 4.94 -12.80
CA TRP A 665 5.17 4.33 -14.02
C TRP A 665 4.85 2.83 -14.11
N ASN A 666 5.00 2.26 -15.31
CA ASN A 666 4.49 0.94 -15.74
C ASN A 666 4.67 -0.26 -14.79
N VAL A 667 5.61 -0.23 -13.84
CA VAL A 667 5.85 -1.33 -12.88
C VAL A 667 5.36 -1.05 -11.47
N THR A 668 4.93 0.19 -11.18
CA THR A 668 4.61 0.65 -9.82
C THR A 668 3.15 0.63 -9.43
N GLY A 669 2.22 0.41 -10.37
CA GLY A 669 0.78 0.40 -10.10
C GLY A 669 0.40 -0.48 -8.91
N GLU A 670 0.89 -1.70 -8.87
CA GLU A 670 0.63 -2.64 -7.77
C GLU A 670 1.60 -2.45 -6.58
N ILE A 671 2.65 -1.63 -6.71
CA ILE A 671 3.64 -1.37 -5.65
C ILE A 671 3.22 -0.17 -4.81
N THR A 672 3.07 1.02 -5.40
CA THR A 672 2.85 2.29 -4.69
C THR A 672 1.49 2.36 -4.01
N VAL A 673 0.49 1.64 -4.51
CA VAL A 673 -0.81 1.44 -3.84
C VAL A 673 -0.65 0.91 -2.41
N ASN A 674 0.39 0.12 -2.15
CA ASN A 674 0.60 -0.47 -0.84
C ASN A 674 1.27 0.50 0.15
N ILE A 675 1.65 1.72 -0.27
CA ILE A 675 2.01 2.81 0.66
C ILE A 675 0.80 3.15 1.55
N TYR A 676 -0.37 3.33 0.93
CA TYR A 676 -1.64 3.56 1.63
C TYR A 676 -2.03 2.36 2.49
N SER A 677 -1.91 1.14 1.95
CA SER A 677 -2.27 -0.08 2.67
C SER A 677 -1.41 -0.29 3.92
N LEU A 678 -0.10 -0.07 3.83
CA LEU A 678 0.81 -0.12 4.99
C LEU A 678 0.46 0.96 6.01
N TYR A 679 0.10 2.17 5.58
CA TYR A 679 -0.30 3.23 6.49
C TYR A 679 -1.60 2.91 7.24
N VAL A 680 -2.62 2.45 6.53
CA VAL A 680 -3.89 1.99 7.13
C VAL A 680 -3.64 0.81 8.09
N GLN A 681 -2.78 -0.13 7.69
CA GLN A 681 -2.37 -1.26 8.53
C GLN A 681 -1.75 -0.78 9.86
N GLU A 682 -0.83 0.18 9.80
CA GLU A 682 -0.18 0.78 10.97
C GLU A 682 -1.17 1.53 11.85
N LYS A 683 -2.10 2.30 11.26
CA LYS A 683 -3.12 3.07 11.99
C LYS A 683 -4.13 2.20 12.75
N PHE A 684 -4.42 1.01 12.24
CA PHE A 684 -5.20 0.01 12.98
C PHE A 684 -4.37 -0.79 14.00
N GLY A 685 -3.06 -0.53 14.13
CA GLY A 685 -2.18 -1.17 15.11
C GLY A 685 -1.77 -2.59 14.74
N ASN A 686 -1.83 -2.95 13.45
CA ASN A 686 -1.45 -4.29 12.99
C ASN A 686 0.05 -4.38 12.70
N SER A 687 0.60 -5.59 12.84
CA SER A 687 1.97 -5.89 12.38
C SER A 687 2.10 -5.71 10.87
N SER A 688 3.21 -5.13 10.43
CA SER A 688 3.50 -4.89 9.02
C SER A 688 3.56 -6.19 8.20
N ASN A 689 2.93 -6.17 7.03
CA ASN A 689 3.03 -7.29 6.07
C ASN A 689 4.45 -7.46 5.52
N LEU A 690 5.31 -6.44 5.58
CA LEU A 690 6.71 -6.54 5.15
C LEU A 690 7.56 -7.45 6.06
N LEU A 691 7.06 -7.76 7.27
CA LEU A 691 7.70 -8.66 8.23
C LEU A 691 7.26 -10.13 8.07
N ILE A 692 6.37 -10.43 7.11
CA ILE A 692 5.96 -11.80 6.81
C ILE A 692 7.12 -12.56 6.18
N ARG A 693 7.46 -13.69 6.81
CA ARG A 693 8.55 -14.58 6.37
C ARG A 693 8.07 -15.62 5.36
N ASN A 694 8.89 -15.86 4.34
CA ASN A 694 8.70 -16.93 3.37
C ASN A 694 9.14 -18.31 3.94
N ALA A 695 9.12 -19.35 3.10
CA ALA A 695 9.50 -20.71 3.48
C ALA A 695 10.97 -20.83 3.92
N GLU A 696 11.84 -19.95 3.42
CA GLU A 696 13.25 -19.85 3.77
C GLU A 696 13.49 -19.02 5.06
N GLY A 697 12.42 -18.52 5.69
CA GLY A 697 12.49 -17.73 6.91
C GLY A 697 12.89 -16.27 6.69
N LYS A 698 12.98 -15.80 5.44
CA LYS A 698 13.30 -14.43 5.05
C LYS A 698 12.04 -13.59 4.94
N ASP A 699 12.02 -12.41 5.55
CA ASP A 699 10.95 -11.44 5.32
C ASP A 699 11.17 -10.63 4.03
N PHE A 700 10.37 -9.59 3.78
CA PHE A 700 10.53 -8.79 2.56
C PHE A 700 11.76 -7.87 2.61
N TYR A 701 12.22 -7.48 3.81
CA TYR A 701 13.46 -6.71 3.96
C TYR A 701 14.69 -7.57 3.67
N ASP A 702 14.74 -8.79 4.20
CA ASP A 702 15.84 -9.71 3.94
C ASP A 702 16.00 -9.99 2.43
N ARG A 703 14.88 -10.17 1.72
CA ARG A 703 14.85 -10.35 0.26
C ARG A 703 15.25 -9.08 -0.50
N ALA A 704 14.80 -7.91 -0.04
CA ALA A 704 15.22 -6.63 -0.60
C ALA A 704 16.73 -6.42 -0.46
N PHE A 705 17.32 -6.75 0.68
CA PHE A 705 18.76 -6.65 0.91
C PHE A 705 19.54 -7.62 0.02
N ASP A 706 19.09 -8.88 -0.11
CA ASP A 706 19.67 -9.83 -1.06
C ASP A 706 19.66 -9.26 -2.48
N TYR A 707 18.53 -8.67 -2.91
CA TYR A 707 18.42 -8.03 -4.22
C TYR A 707 19.40 -6.87 -4.36
N ILE A 708 19.46 -5.95 -3.40
CA ILE A 708 20.37 -4.78 -3.41
C ILE A 708 21.84 -5.23 -3.50
N GLU A 709 22.22 -6.28 -2.79
CA GLU A 709 23.60 -6.79 -2.72
C GLU A 709 23.94 -7.74 -3.90
N SER A 710 22.97 -8.15 -4.70
CA SER A 710 23.18 -9.07 -5.83
C SER A 710 23.78 -8.41 -7.09
N ASP A 711 24.52 -9.22 -7.86
CA ASP A 711 25.07 -8.91 -9.18
C ASP A 711 24.22 -9.51 -10.33
N LEU A 712 22.89 -9.46 -10.21
CA LEU A 712 21.99 -10.04 -11.22
C LEU A 712 22.23 -9.44 -12.62
N PRO A 713 22.33 -10.24 -13.69
CA PRO A 713 22.43 -9.73 -15.06
C PRO A 713 21.21 -8.90 -15.43
N GLY A 714 21.43 -7.67 -15.91
CA GLY A 714 20.33 -6.76 -16.25
C GLY A 714 19.50 -6.33 -15.05
N LYS A 715 20.08 -6.29 -13.84
CA LYS A 715 19.44 -5.81 -12.62
C LYS A 715 18.82 -4.44 -12.82
N SER A 716 17.52 -4.35 -12.59
CA SER A 716 16.76 -3.11 -12.69
C SER A 716 15.53 -3.18 -11.77
N PHE A 717 15.20 -2.07 -11.13
CA PHE A 717 13.97 -1.95 -10.38
C PHE A 717 12.76 -2.34 -11.25
N GLY A 718 11.86 -3.17 -10.71
CA GLY A 718 10.66 -3.66 -11.38
C GLY A 718 10.88 -4.69 -12.49
N ALA A 719 12.10 -5.19 -12.71
CA ALA A 719 12.36 -6.21 -13.72
C ALA A 719 11.77 -7.58 -13.31
N THR A 720 11.04 -8.19 -14.24
CA THR A 720 10.32 -9.45 -14.02
C THR A 720 11.24 -10.55 -13.48
N GLY A 721 10.85 -11.13 -12.34
CA GLY A 721 11.52 -12.29 -11.74
C GLY A 721 12.78 -11.99 -10.94
N GLN A 722 13.17 -10.72 -10.75
CA GLN A 722 14.34 -10.35 -9.95
C GLN A 722 14.03 -10.12 -8.47
N LEU A 723 12.88 -9.51 -8.17
CA LEU A 723 12.35 -9.33 -6.82
C LEU A 723 10.82 -9.30 -6.89
N ASP A 724 10.15 -9.76 -5.85
CA ASP A 724 8.70 -9.69 -5.77
C ASP A 724 8.22 -8.26 -5.47
N LEU A 725 6.92 -8.06 -5.69
CA LEU A 725 6.28 -6.76 -5.55
C LEU A 725 6.45 -6.10 -4.18
N PHE A 726 6.27 -6.87 -3.10
CA PHE A 726 6.42 -6.37 -1.73
C PHE A 726 7.90 -6.18 -1.38
N GLY A 727 8.81 -6.92 -2.01
CA GLY A 727 10.24 -6.63 -1.96
C GLY A 727 10.57 -5.26 -2.55
N TYR A 728 9.97 -4.88 -3.69
CA TYR A 728 10.13 -3.53 -4.25
C TYR A 728 9.42 -2.44 -3.41
N LEU A 729 8.33 -2.77 -2.72
CA LEU A 729 7.65 -1.87 -1.78
C LEU A 729 8.57 -1.43 -0.64
N VAL A 730 9.56 -2.23 -0.26
CA VAL A 730 10.55 -1.87 0.78
C VAL A 730 11.26 -0.55 0.44
N MET A 731 11.59 -0.27 -0.82
CA MET A 731 12.19 1.02 -1.22
C MET A 731 11.32 2.20 -0.78
N PHE A 732 10.01 2.12 -1.01
CA PHE A 732 9.07 3.16 -0.61
C PHE A 732 8.92 3.20 0.91
N ARG A 733 8.79 2.05 1.57
CA ARG A 733 8.72 2.01 3.04
C ARG A 733 9.96 2.63 3.69
N GLN A 734 11.16 2.40 3.15
CA GLN A 734 12.42 2.99 3.63
C GLN A 734 12.41 4.52 3.60
N LEU A 735 11.77 5.15 2.61
CA LEU A 735 11.61 6.61 2.58
C LEU A 735 10.74 7.09 3.76
N SER A 736 9.63 6.41 4.07
CA SER A 736 8.83 6.78 5.25
C SER A 736 9.52 6.44 6.59
N LEU A 737 10.36 5.41 6.65
CA LEU A 737 11.18 5.13 7.83
C LEU A 737 12.22 6.23 8.05
N ALA A 738 12.82 6.71 6.97
CA ALA A 738 13.78 7.80 6.99
C ALA A 738 13.13 9.14 7.32
N TYR A 739 12.01 9.51 6.69
CA TYR A 739 11.50 10.89 6.75
C TYR A 739 10.14 11.03 7.44
N GLY A 740 9.56 9.93 7.92
CA GLY A 740 8.21 9.87 8.45
C GLY A 740 7.15 9.70 7.35
N TRP A 741 5.93 9.36 7.75
CA TRP A 741 4.80 9.25 6.81
C TRP A 741 4.43 10.58 6.16
N ASP A 742 4.70 11.70 6.83
CA ASP A 742 4.51 13.06 6.31
C ASP A 742 5.32 13.30 5.02
N PHE A 743 6.42 12.57 4.80
CA PHE A 743 7.14 12.59 3.53
C PHE A 743 6.21 12.33 2.34
N TYR A 744 5.33 11.34 2.45
CA TYR A 744 4.38 11.04 1.38
C TYR A 744 3.32 12.11 1.28
N ALA A 745 2.79 12.62 2.40
CA ALA A 745 1.82 13.72 2.37
C ALA A 745 2.39 14.94 1.63
N GLU A 746 3.64 15.33 1.93
CA GLU A 746 4.32 16.44 1.28
C GLU A 746 4.70 16.15 -0.17
N LEU A 747 5.11 14.92 -0.51
CA LEU A 747 5.35 14.51 -1.89
C LEU A 747 4.07 14.63 -2.74
N HIS A 748 2.92 14.16 -2.22
CA HIS A 748 1.63 14.27 -2.90
C HIS A 748 1.21 15.73 -3.12
N LYS A 749 1.43 16.60 -2.13
CA LYS A 749 1.17 18.05 -2.26
C LYS A 749 2.06 18.66 -3.34
N ALA A 750 3.35 18.36 -3.31
CA ALA A 750 4.31 18.89 -4.27
C ALA A 750 3.94 18.51 -5.72
N TYR A 751 3.49 17.28 -5.98
CA TYR A 751 2.99 16.87 -7.30
C TYR A 751 1.65 17.51 -7.69
N ARG A 752 0.73 17.74 -6.73
CA ARG A 752 -0.53 18.46 -6.98
C ARG A 752 -0.31 19.92 -7.35
N GLU A 753 0.71 20.55 -6.76
CA GLU A 753 1.06 21.95 -6.98
C GLU A 753 1.86 22.19 -8.27
N LEU A 754 2.46 21.14 -8.87
CA LEU A 754 3.19 21.30 -10.12
C LEU A 754 2.31 21.93 -11.21
N PRO A 755 2.81 22.89 -12.01
CA PRO A 755 2.09 23.32 -13.20
C PRO A 755 1.83 22.12 -14.13
N ALA A 756 0.67 22.08 -14.79
CA ALA A 756 0.32 20.97 -15.69
C ALA A 756 1.36 20.74 -16.80
N SER A 757 2.02 21.81 -17.26
CA SER A 757 3.10 21.75 -18.26
C SER A 757 4.43 21.16 -17.74
N GLN A 758 4.54 20.91 -16.44
CA GLN A 758 5.72 20.32 -15.79
C GLN A 758 5.45 18.90 -15.28
N LEU A 759 4.23 18.38 -15.48
CA LEU A 759 3.94 16.98 -15.18
C LEU A 759 4.68 16.09 -16.19
N PRO A 760 5.25 14.96 -15.73
CA PRO A 760 5.90 14.03 -16.63
C PRO A 760 4.87 13.41 -17.58
N ALA A 761 5.26 13.22 -18.84
CA ALA A 761 4.40 12.69 -19.91
C ALA A 761 4.84 11.29 -20.38
N THR A 762 6.04 10.85 -19.97
CA THR A 762 6.58 9.52 -20.30
C THR A 762 7.03 8.77 -19.05
N ASN A 763 7.07 7.44 -19.11
CA ASN A 763 7.57 6.59 -18.02
C ASN A 763 8.97 7.00 -17.54
N GLN A 764 9.87 7.39 -18.45
CA GLN A 764 11.22 7.82 -18.05
C GLN A 764 11.18 9.16 -17.30
N GLU A 765 10.38 10.10 -17.77
CA GLU A 765 10.19 11.39 -17.09
C GLU A 765 9.53 11.23 -15.72
N GLU A 766 8.62 10.25 -15.53
CA GLU A 766 8.02 9.92 -14.23
C GLU A 766 9.08 9.45 -13.24
N ILE A 767 9.95 8.52 -13.65
CA ILE A 767 11.07 8.01 -12.85
C ILE A 767 12.04 9.14 -12.49
N ASP A 768 12.46 9.93 -13.49
CA ASP A 768 13.42 11.02 -13.31
C ASP A 768 12.85 12.11 -12.39
N THR A 769 11.58 12.46 -12.57
CA THR A 769 10.88 13.44 -11.74
C THR A 769 10.70 12.92 -10.33
N PHE A 770 10.39 11.63 -10.13
CA PHE A 770 10.26 11.03 -8.81
C PHE A 770 11.56 11.14 -8.01
N VAL A 771 12.72 10.82 -8.60
CA VAL A 771 14.03 10.97 -7.91
C VAL A 771 14.27 12.42 -7.47
N ILE A 772 13.91 13.38 -8.32
CA ILE A 772 14.08 14.81 -8.05
C ILE A 772 13.13 15.30 -6.97
N MET A 773 11.85 14.95 -7.07
CA MET A 773 10.82 15.36 -6.13
C MET A 773 11.03 14.71 -4.77
N ALA A 774 11.35 13.42 -4.72
CA ALA A 774 11.71 12.73 -3.49
C ALA A 774 12.92 13.39 -2.80
N SER A 775 13.98 13.73 -3.55
CA SER A 775 15.15 14.43 -2.98
C SER A 775 14.80 15.82 -2.45
N LYS A 776 13.98 16.58 -3.18
CA LYS A 776 13.50 17.90 -2.73
C LYS A 776 12.65 17.80 -1.46
N THR A 777 11.71 16.85 -1.43
CA THR A 777 10.83 16.63 -0.28
C THR A 777 11.61 16.15 0.94
N ALA A 778 12.61 15.29 0.75
CA ALA A 778 13.51 14.84 1.81
C ALA A 778 14.47 15.94 2.31
N GLY A 779 14.75 16.94 1.47
CA GLY A 779 15.81 17.93 1.73
C GLY A 779 17.23 17.34 1.62
N GLU A 780 17.38 16.15 1.03
CA GLU A 780 18.64 15.41 0.89
C GLU A 780 18.80 14.88 -0.54
N ASN A 781 20.03 14.70 -0.99
CA ASN A 781 20.33 14.09 -2.29
C ASN A 781 20.18 12.55 -2.20
N LEU A 782 19.08 12.03 -2.76
CA LEU A 782 18.75 10.60 -2.73
C LEU A 782 19.33 9.77 -3.89
N THR A 783 20.21 10.32 -4.75
CA THR A 783 20.68 9.58 -5.94
C THR A 783 21.41 8.29 -5.59
N GLU A 784 22.16 8.25 -4.49
CA GLU A 784 22.83 7.01 -4.04
C GLU A 784 21.82 5.95 -3.59
N PHE A 785 20.77 6.35 -2.88
CA PHE A 785 19.69 5.45 -2.47
C PHE A 785 19.01 4.79 -3.68
N PHE A 786 18.66 5.57 -4.70
CA PHE A 786 18.04 5.05 -5.91
C PHE A 786 19.01 4.22 -6.78
N ASP A 787 20.31 4.55 -6.76
CA ASP A 787 21.35 3.74 -7.41
C ASP A 787 21.44 2.34 -6.79
N LYS A 788 21.36 2.22 -5.45
CA LYS A 788 21.38 0.92 -4.74
C LYS A 788 20.18 0.05 -5.08
N TRP A 789 19.02 0.67 -5.30
CA TRP A 789 17.80 0.00 -5.75
C TRP A 789 17.78 -0.33 -7.25
N ALA A 790 18.81 0.07 -7.99
CA ALA A 790 18.90 -0.04 -9.45
C ALA A 790 17.67 0.59 -10.15
N LEU A 791 17.18 1.72 -9.63
CA LEU A 791 16.11 2.48 -10.28
C LEU A 791 16.65 3.11 -11.58
N PRO A 792 16.05 2.85 -12.76
CA PRO A 792 16.64 3.23 -14.03
C PRO A 792 16.31 4.69 -14.41
N TYR A 793 16.78 5.65 -13.61
CA TYR A 793 16.66 7.08 -13.92
C TYR A 793 17.79 7.57 -14.85
N SER A 794 17.56 8.67 -15.58
CA SER A 794 18.51 9.31 -16.48
C SER A 794 19.66 9.96 -15.69
N LYS A 795 20.68 9.18 -15.34
CA LYS A 795 21.74 9.59 -14.39
C LYS A 795 22.33 10.97 -14.63
N ALA A 796 22.80 11.24 -15.84
CA ALA A 796 23.47 12.50 -16.15
C ALA A 796 22.55 13.73 -15.98
N GLU A 797 21.30 13.63 -16.42
CA GLU A 797 20.33 14.72 -16.32
C GLU A 797 19.90 14.93 -14.87
N VAL A 798 19.47 13.86 -14.20
CA VAL A 798 18.94 13.93 -12.83
C VAL A 798 20.02 14.38 -11.86
N GLN A 799 21.25 13.84 -11.94
CA GLN A 799 22.35 14.25 -11.06
C GLN A 799 22.72 15.72 -11.26
N SER A 800 22.67 16.23 -12.49
CA SER A 800 22.88 17.66 -12.77
C SER A 800 21.79 18.53 -12.12
N ARG A 801 20.53 18.12 -12.22
CA ARG A 801 19.38 18.82 -11.61
C ARG A 801 19.43 18.78 -10.09
N ILE A 802 19.82 17.66 -9.48
CA ILE A 802 19.99 17.53 -8.03
C ILE A 802 21.18 18.35 -7.53
N ALA A 803 22.31 18.34 -8.24
CA ALA A 803 23.48 19.14 -7.88
C ALA A 803 23.13 20.64 -7.82
N ALA A 804 22.28 21.13 -8.72
CA ALA A 804 21.80 22.50 -8.71
C ALA A 804 20.97 22.88 -7.46
N LEU A 805 20.45 21.90 -6.71
CA LEU A 805 19.68 22.12 -5.48
C LEU A 805 20.56 22.28 -4.22
N ASN A 806 21.85 21.93 -4.29
CA ASN A 806 22.78 21.98 -3.15
C ASN A 806 22.28 21.24 -1.90
N LEU A 807 21.64 20.08 -2.08
CA LEU A 807 21.15 19.26 -0.97
C LEU A 807 22.29 18.46 -0.32
N PRO A 808 22.32 18.33 1.02
CA PRO A 808 23.25 17.43 1.70
C PRO A 808 23.01 15.96 1.32
N LEU A 809 24.04 15.12 1.49
CA LEU A 809 23.87 13.67 1.41
C LEU A 809 23.19 13.15 2.69
N PRO A 810 22.40 12.06 2.61
CA PRO A 810 21.86 11.41 3.78
C PRO A 810 22.94 11.04 4.80
N SER A 811 22.65 11.23 6.09
CA SER A 811 23.59 10.92 7.18
C SER A 811 23.83 9.41 7.40
N GLN A 812 23.04 8.55 6.74
CA GLN A 812 23.06 7.10 6.90
C GLN A 812 22.63 6.38 5.62
N GLU A 813 22.91 5.08 5.54
CA GLU A 813 22.57 4.22 4.40
C GLU A 813 21.06 3.88 4.39
N LEU A 814 20.24 4.74 3.77
CA LEU A 814 18.78 4.59 3.78
C LEU A 814 18.27 3.25 3.22
N TRP A 815 19.02 2.65 2.29
CA TRP A 815 18.69 1.35 1.69
C TRP A 815 18.87 0.15 2.64
N ARG A 816 19.42 0.36 3.84
CA ARG A 816 19.52 -0.66 4.90
C ARG A 816 18.42 -0.56 5.96
N LEU A 817 17.58 0.47 5.91
CA LEU A 817 16.52 0.66 6.91
C LEU A 817 15.49 -0.47 6.84
N ARG A 818 15.03 -0.93 8.02
CA ARG A 818 13.91 -1.86 8.15
C ARG A 818 13.00 -1.55 9.33
N GLU A 819 11.77 -2.04 9.27
CA GLU A 819 10.87 -2.08 10.42
C GLU A 819 11.36 -3.12 11.44
N THR A 820 11.17 -2.82 12.74
CA THR A 820 11.43 -3.78 13.82
C THR A 820 10.29 -3.73 14.85
N HIS A 821 10.01 -4.88 15.48
CA HIS A 821 8.97 -4.98 16.51
C HIS A 821 9.36 -4.36 17.86
N ALA A 822 10.62 -3.92 18.02
CA ALA A 822 11.23 -3.56 19.30
C ALA A 822 11.84 -2.15 19.31
N LEU A 823 11.23 -1.19 18.61
CA LEU A 823 11.68 0.21 18.58
C LEU A 823 11.59 0.93 19.94
N ASN A 824 10.94 0.32 20.94
CA ASN A 824 10.77 0.91 22.26
C ASN A 824 11.97 0.65 23.19
N ASP A 825 12.85 -0.29 22.87
CA ASP A 825 13.95 -0.63 23.78
C ASP A 825 14.94 0.55 23.94
N PRO A 826 15.24 0.99 25.17
CA PRO A 826 16.09 2.14 25.40
C PRO A 826 17.57 1.80 25.12
N PRO A 827 18.40 2.77 24.71
CA PRO A 827 19.83 2.56 24.54
C PRO A 827 20.52 2.25 25.87
N GLU A 828 21.60 1.49 25.82
CA GLU A 828 22.42 1.16 26.98
C GLU A 828 23.40 2.31 27.29
N ILE A 829 23.42 2.76 28.55
CA ILE A 829 24.37 3.77 29.03
C ILE A 829 25.46 3.07 29.87
N LYS A 830 26.69 3.06 29.37
CA LYS A 830 27.87 2.53 30.06
C LYS A 830 28.74 3.66 30.61
N VAL A 831 29.27 3.44 31.81
CA VAL A 831 30.31 4.27 32.41
C VAL A 831 31.60 3.46 32.44
N ASP A 832 32.75 4.12 32.33
CA ASP A 832 34.07 3.46 32.27
C ASP A 832 34.65 3.06 33.64
N GLN A 833 33.86 3.17 34.71
CA GLN A 833 34.24 2.82 36.06
C GLN A 833 33.16 1.98 36.75
N ASP A 834 33.60 1.01 37.57
CA ASP A 834 32.71 0.06 38.27
C ASP A 834 32.32 0.53 39.69
N SER A 835 32.94 1.60 40.21
CA SER A 835 32.64 2.14 41.55
C SER A 835 31.42 3.05 41.53
N GLU A 836 30.70 3.12 42.66
CA GLU A 836 29.52 3.99 42.79
C GLU A 836 29.89 5.49 42.77
N TRP A 837 31.06 5.82 43.31
CA TRP A 837 31.65 7.16 43.32
C TRP A 837 33.02 7.16 42.68
N SER A 838 33.38 8.28 42.06
CA SER A 838 34.70 8.49 41.46
C SER A 838 35.32 9.81 41.91
N ARG A 839 36.64 9.83 42.07
CA ARG A 839 37.43 11.07 42.23
C ARG A 839 37.93 11.65 40.91
N GLU A 840 37.76 10.92 39.82
CA GLU A 840 38.24 11.30 38.48
C GLU A 840 37.05 11.64 37.57
N SER A 841 37.34 12.21 36.41
CA SER A 841 36.31 12.40 35.38
C SER A 841 35.83 11.04 34.86
N VAL A 842 34.53 10.88 34.65
CA VAL A 842 33.92 9.62 34.20
C VAL A 842 33.51 9.75 32.74
N LYS A 843 33.88 8.75 31.94
CA LYS A 843 33.52 8.67 30.53
C LYS A 843 32.25 7.85 30.37
N VAL A 844 31.25 8.44 29.73
CA VAL A 844 29.96 7.81 29.46
C VAL A 844 29.85 7.48 27.98
N THR A 845 29.55 6.22 27.69
CA THR A 845 29.34 5.70 26.35
C THR A 845 27.89 5.25 26.22
N ILE A 846 27.23 5.68 25.15
CA ILE A 846 25.86 5.26 24.82
C ILE A 846 25.94 4.25 23.67
N THR A 847 25.27 3.12 23.81
CA THR A 847 25.21 2.07 22.78
C THR A 847 23.74 1.75 22.48
N MET A 848 23.39 1.77 21.21
CA MET A 848 22.03 1.46 20.77
C MET A 848 21.83 -0.05 20.70
N THR A 849 20.58 -0.50 20.78
CA THR A 849 20.26 -1.91 20.51
C THR A 849 20.50 -2.23 19.03
N PRO A 850 20.92 -3.46 18.68
CA PRO A 850 21.05 -3.88 17.28
C PRO A 850 19.76 -3.65 16.46
N GLU A 851 18.59 -3.76 17.10
CA GLU A 851 17.28 -3.55 16.49
C GLU A 851 17.03 -2.08 16.15
N ALA A 852 17.35 -1.15 17.04
CA ALA A 852 17.24 0.28 16.76
C ALA A 852 18.31 0.75 15.76
N GLU A 853 19.48 0.10 15.74
CA GLU A 853 20.49 0.29 14.69
C GLU A 853 20.01 -0.17 13.32
N ALA A 854 19.40 -1.35 13.23
CA ALA A 854 18.83 -1.85 11.98
C ALA A 854 17.66 -1.00 11.47
N ALA A 855 16.94 -0.34 12.37
CA ALA A 855 15.93 0.66 12.03
C ALA A 855 16.51 2.04 11.64
N GLY A 856 17.84 2.19 11.66
CA GLY A 856 18.56 3.43 11.38
C GLY A 856 18.14 4.58 12.29
N MET A 857 17.94 4.27 13.57
CA MET A 857 17.78 5.29 14.60
C MET A 857 19.14 5.87 14.98
N ARG A 858 19.15 7.05 15.59
CA ARG A 858 20.33 7.69 16.15
C ARG A 858 20.19 7.77 17.66
N SER A 859 21.27 7.55 18.39
CA SER A 859 21.28 7.79 19.84
C SER A 859 21.30 9.30 20.12
N GLN A 860 20.44 9.76 21.01
CA GLN A 860 20.43 11.12 21.55
C GLN A 860 20.63 11.08 23.07
N TYR A 861 21.18 12.15 23.61
CA TYR A 861 21.32 12.33 25.06
C TYR A 861 20.91 13.74 25.51
N LYS A 862 20.56 13.87 26.78
CA LYS A 862 20.43 15.15 27.47
C LYS A 862 21.00 15.03 28.89
N ILE A 863 21.47 16.15 29.44
CA ILE A 863 21.97 16.23 30.81
C ILE A 863 20.89 16.88 31.67
N GLY A 864 20.46 16.17 32.71
CA GLY A 864 19.31 16.54 33.54
C GLY A 864 17.96 16.37 32.83
N SER A 865 16.88 16.44 33.60
CA SER A 865 15.51 16.22 33.09
C SER A 865 15.06 17.29 32.10
N GLU A 866 15.51 18.54 32.28
CA GLU A 866 15.17 19.72 31.46
C GLU A 866 16.21 20.02 30.36
N GLY A 867 17.23 19.17 30.20
CA GLY A 867 18.25 19.35 29.17
C GLY A 867 17.71 19.22 27.75
N LYS A 868 18.38 19.87 26.79
CA LYS A 868 18.07 19.72 25.35
C LYS A 868 18.66 18.41 24.82
N TRP A 869 17.85 17.66 24.08
CA TRP A 869 18.30 16.48 23.35
C TRP A 869 19.35 16.84 22.29
N THR A 870 20.46 16.10 22.30
CA THR A 870 21.63 16.27 21.43
C THR A 870 22.04 14.91 20.87
N ASP A 871 22.37 14.84 19.59
CA ASP A 871 22.83 13.60 18.96
C ASP A 871 24.17 13.15 19.56
N TYR A 872 24.25 11.85 19.90
CA TYR A 872 25.45 11.23 20.45
C TYR A 872 26.39 10.83 19.32
N THR A 873 27.50 11.54 19.18
CA THR A 873 28.52 11.31 18.14
C THR A 873 29.87 10.89 18.70
N ALA A 874 30.10 11.10 19.99
CA ALA A 874 31.31 10.72 20.71
C ALA A 874 31.01 10.54 22.21
N PRO A 875 31.84 9.78 22.96
CA PRO A 875 31.67 9.61 24.40
C PRO A 875 31.60 10.92 25.17
N ILE A 876 30.73 10.98 26.17
CA ILE A 876 30.51 12.16 27.01
C ILE A 876 31.47 12.10 28.19
N LEU A 877 32.19 13.19 28.45
CA LEU A 877 33.06 13.31 29.62
C LEU A 877 32.35 14.10 30.72
N VAL A 878 32.10 13.46 31.87
CA VAL A 878 31.53 14.13 33.04
C VAL A 878 32.66 14.55 33.97
N GLU A 879 32.78 15.86 34.18
CA GLU A 879 33.86 16.44 34.99
C GLU A 879 33.34 17.22 36.20
N ALA A 880 32.04 17.55 36.24
CA ALA A 880 31.47 18.29 37.35
C ALA A 880 31.36 17.39 38.59
N GLU A 881 31.79 17.92 39.74
CA GLU A 881 31.61 17.29 41.04
C GLU A 881 30.13 17.28 41.43
N GLY A 882 29.72 16.26 42.17
CA GLY A 882 28.33 15.99 42.54
C GLY A 882 27.68 14.93 41.66
N GLN A 883 26.35 15.03 41.49
CA GLN A 883 25.56 14.06 40.74
C GLN A 883 25.14 14.64 39.39
N THR A 884 25.53 13.96 38.31
CA THR A 884 25.13 14.31 36.93
C THR A 884 24.30 13.17 36.36
N THR A 885 23.03 13.41 36.06
CA THR A 885 22.16 12.41 35.41
C THR A 885 22.13 12.63 33.91
N ILE A 886 22.46 11.58 33.17
CA ILE A 886 22.42 11.54 31.71
C ILE A 886 21.22 10.69 31.31
N HIS A 887 20.37 11.25 30.46
CA HIS A 887 19.28 10.53 29.81
C HIS A 887 19.69 10.23 28.38
N ALA A 888 19.34 9.05 27.88
CA ALA A 888 19.58 8.63 26.52
C ALA A 888 18.33 8.02 25.91
N ARG A 889 18.13 8.23 24.61
CA ARG A 889 17.07 7.58 23.81
C ARG A 889 17.56 7.31 22.40
N ALA A 890 17.00 6.34 21.71
CA ALA A 890 17.12 6.23 20.26
C ALA A 890 16.05 7.12 19.62
N ALA A 891 16.37 7.79 18.51
CA ALA A 891 15.45 8.62 17.75
C ALA A 891 15.63 8.39 16.24
N ALA A 892 14.55 8.09 15.55
CA ALA A 892 14.50 8.08 14.09
C ALA A 892 14.44 9.51 13.55
N MET A 893 14.84 9.69 12.28
CA MET A 893 14.68 10.97 11.56
C MET A 893 13.21 11.39 11.43
N SER A 894 12.29 10.44 11.40
CA SER A 894 10.84 10.64 11.41
C SER A 894 10.28 11.22 12.72
N GLY A 895 11.09 11.30 13.78
CA GLY A 895 10.69 11.78 15.10
C GLY A 895 10.20 10.69 16.06
N VAL A 896 10.08 9.43 15.61
CA VAL A 896 9.80 8.28 16.49
C VAL A 896 10.98 8.05 17.44
N THR A 897 10.71 7.84 18.73
CA THR A 897 11.75 7.65 19.76
C THR A 897 11.52 6.37 20.58
N SER A 898 12.60 5.76 21.06
CA SER A 898 12.53 4.69 22.07
C SER A 898 12.15 5.21 23.45
N ASP A 899 11.97 4.31 24.41
CA ASP A 899 11.98 4.67 25.83
C ASP A 899 13.31 5.33 26.22
N GLU A 900 13.28 6.11 27.31
CA GLU A 900 14.47 6.77 27.85
C GLU A 900 15.23 5.84 28.82
N ALA A 901 16.52 5.64 28.58
CA ALA A 901 17.44 5.19 29.61
C ALA A 901 17.95 6.38 30.43
N SER A 902 18.29 6.15 31.69
CA SER A 902 19.01 7.14 32.49
C SER A 902 20.10 6.50 33.34
N LYS A 903 21.20 7.24 33.52
CA LYS A 903 22.32 6.86 34.38
C LYS A 903 22.83 8.09 35.12
N THR A 904 22.98 7.98 36.43
CA THR A 904 23.60 9.01 37.26
C THR A 904 25.06 8.69 37.46
N VAL A 905 25.92 9.64 37.09
CA VAL A 905 27.34 9.66 37.38
C VAL A 905 27.55 10.45 38.67
N LYS A 906 28.27 9.89 39.63
CA LYS A 906 28.59 10.53 40.91
C LYS A 906 30.09 10.76 41.02
N ILE A 907 30.49 12.01 41.10
CA ILE A 907 31.90 12.41 41.26
C ILE A 907 32.05 13.14 42.58
N ASP A 908 33.04 12.74 43.37
CA ASP A 908 33.43 13.40 44.60
C ASP A 908 34.95 13.52 44.65
N ARG A 909 35.46 14.76 44.64
CA ARG A 909 36.90 15.06 44.64
C ARG A 909 37.34 15.64 45.97
N THR A 910 36.42 15.79 46.91
CA THR A 910 36.63 16.51 48.16
C THR A 910 36.62 15.50 49.29
N GLY A 911 37.77 15.30 49.93
CA GLY A 911 37.84 14.37 51.07
C GLY A 911 37.08 14.85 52.31
N PRO A 912 36.82 13.95 53.28
CA PRO A 912 36.03 14.26 54.46
C PRO A 912 36.57 15.44 55.26
N GLU A 913 35.69 16.24 55.83
CA GLU A 913 36.05 17.26 56.80
C GLU A 913 36.18 16.63 58.19
N ILE A 914 37.35 16.78 58.80
CA ILE A 914 37.63 16.26 60.15
C ILE A 914 37.68 17.43 61.13
N THR A 915 36.83 17.37 62.15
CA THR A 915 36.88 18.28 63.30
C THR A 915 36.92 17.48 64.59
N ALA A 916 37.77 17.87 65.54
CA ALA A 916 37.80 17.29 66.87
C ALA A 916 38.08 18.40 67.87
N ASN A 917 37.33 18.42 68.97
CA ASN A 917 37.55 19.39 70.04
C ASN A 917 38.48 18.76 71.07
N VAL A 918 39.79 19.02 70.93
CA VAL A 918 40.83 18.48 71.82
C VAL A 918 41.31 19.60 72.74
N THR A 919 41.16 19.40 74.05
CA THR A 919 41.74 20.30 75.04
C THR A 919 43.26 20.28 74.90
N GLN A 920 43.89 21.46 74.74
CA GLN A 920 45.33 21.56 74.49
C GLN A 920 46.20 21.09 75.67
N SER A 921 45.66 21.13 76.89
CA SER A 921 46.31 20.66 78.11
C SER A 921 45.30 19.91 78.97
N VAL A 922 45.62 18.71 79.42
CA VAL A 922 44.79 17.90 80.32
C VAL A 922 45.63 17.45 81.51
N TYR A 923 45.07 17.55 82.72
CA TYR A 923 45.79 17.04 83.88
C TYR A 923 45.80 15.50 83.88
N GLN A 924 46.91 14.89 84.29
CA GLN A 924 47.04 13.44 84.30
C GLN A 924 46.01 12.72 85.21
N THR A 925 45.51 13.44 86.21
CA THR A 925 44.44 13.03 87.13
C THR A 925 43.04 13.16 86.54
N GLU A 926 42.89 13.81 85.38
CA GLU A 926 41.62 14.00 84.70
C GLU A 926 41.37 12.93 83.63
N ARG A 927 40.09 12.67 83.37
CA ARG A 927 39.67 11.78 82.29
C ARG A 927 39.78 12.54 80.96
N PHE A 928 40.56 12.02 80.02
CA PHE A 928 40.60 12.54 78.65
C PHE A 928 39.52 11.87 77.82
N THR A 929 38.63 12.66 77.21
CA THR A 929 37.60 12.18 76.29
C THR A 929 37.62 13.03 75.04
N MET A 930 37.68 12.37 73.88
CA MET A 930 37.66 13.01 72.57
C MET A 930 36.81 12.16 71.63
N SER A 931 35.86 12.80 70.97
CA SER A 931 35.10 12.21 69.88
C SER A 931 35.26 13.12 68.66
N PRO A 932 35.80 12.62 67.54
CA PRO A 932 35.87 13.40 66.32
C PRO A 932 34.48 13.52 65.70
N HIS A 933 34.20 14.66 65.10
CA HIS A 933 33.07 14.88 64.21
C HIS A 933 33.59 14.95 62.78
N ILE A 934 33.25 13.92 62.01
CA ILE A 934 33.72 13.74 60.64
C ILE A 934 32.48 13.78 59.74
N THR A 935 32.50 14.66 58.77
CA THR A 935 31.41 14.82 57.81
C THR A 935 31.97 14.82 56.41
N ASP A 936 31.21 14.23 55.50
CA ASP A 936 31.49 14.31 54.08
C ASP A 936 30.27 14.91 53.34
N GLY A 937 30.54 15.77 52.36
CA GLY A 937 29.51 16.53 51.67
C GLY A 937 28.78 15.75 50.57
N LEU A 938 29.34 14.62 50.09
CA LEU A 938 28.89 13.91 48.91
C LEU A 938 28.92 12.39 49.09
N SER A 939 30.09 11.76 48.94
CA SER A 939 30.21 10.30 48.90
C SER A 939 30.06 9.60 50.26
N GLY A 940 30.06 10.37 51.34
CA GLY A 940 29.91 9.87 52.70
C GLY A 940 31.22 9.33 53.25
N VAL A 941 31.35 9.29 54.58
CA VAL A 941 32.53 8.73 55.25
C VAL A 941 32.49 7.20 55.16
N SER A 942 33.53 6.61 54.60
CA SER A 942 33.67 5.16 54.39
C SER A 942 34.58 4.50 55.43
N GLY A 943 35.58 5.23 55.92
CA GLY A 943 36.53 4.72 56.92
C GLY A 943 37.09 5.82 57.81
N VAL A 944 37.33 5.48 59.07
CA VAL A 944 37.96 6.37 60.06
C VAL A 944 38.99 5.57 60.84
N ILE A 945 40.22 6.09 60.90
CA ILE A 945 41.31 5.57 61.70
C ILE A 945 41.75 6.66 62.66
N VAL A 946 41.73 6.36 63.95
CA VAL A 946 42.22 7.24 65.01
C VAL A 946 43.46 6.61 65.62
N GLU A 947 44.56 7.37 65.68
CA GLU A 947 45.81 6.95 66.27
C GLU A 947 46.21 7.90 67.40
N LEU A 948 46.63 7.35 68.54
CA LEU A 948 47.26 8.08 69.63
C LEU A 948 48.74 7.69 69.70
N ASP A 949 49.62 8.66 69.51
CA ASP A 949 51.08 8.49 69.48
C ASP A 949 51.55 7.39 68.50
N GLY A 950 50.91 7.35 67.34
CA GLY A 950 51.21 6.39 66.27
C GLY A 950 50.70 4.96 66.53
N LYS A 951 49.80 4.77 67.51
CA LYS A 951 49.10 3.50 67.75
C LYS A 951 47.60 3.67 67.54
N GLU A 952 47.00 2.73 66.83
CA GLU A 952 45.55 2.69 66.59
C GLU A 952 44.76 2.69 67.91
N ALA A 953 43.68 3.46 67.93
CA ALA A 953 42.83 3.69 69.08
C ALA A 953 41.34 3.66 68.68
N ALA A 954 40.47 3.55 69.69
CA ALA A 954 39.03 3.65 69.46
C ALA A 954 38.64 5.04 68.95
N GLU A 955 37.68 5.08 68.03
CA GLU A 955 37.20 6.31 67.39
C GLU A 955 36.71 7.36 68.39
N THR A 956 35.90 6.95 69.37
CA THR A 956 35.71 7.72 70.60
C THR A 956 36.80 7.34 71.57
N LEU A 957 37.78 8.23 71.70
CA LEU A 957 38.94 8.03 72.55
C LEU A 957 38.59 8.43 73.98
N VAL A 958 38.50 7.43 74.85
CA VAL A 958 38.44 7.61 76.30
C VAL A 958 39.73 7.09 76.90
N ARG A 959 40.37 7.91 77.72
CA ARG A 959 41.50 7.53 78.57
C ARG A 959 41.17 7.90 80.00
N GLU A 960 41.19 6.90 80.88
CA GLU A 960 40.95 7.09 82.31
C GLU A 960 42.14 7.80 82.95
N PRO A 961 41.95 8.49 84.08
CA PRO A 961 43.04 9.09 84.83
C PRO A 961 44.22 8.13 85.04
N LEU A 962 45.43 8.67 84.94
CA LEU A 962 46.71 7.98 85.14
C LEU A 962 47.07 6.93 84.06
N THR A 963 46.43 6.98 82.89
CA THR A 963 46.72 6.05 81.77
C THR A 963 47.57 6.66 80.65
N LEU A 964 47.78 7.99 80.68
CA LEU A 964 48.70 8.71 79.81
C LEU A 964 49.86 9.27 80.64
N THR A 965 51.07 9.20 80.12
CA THR A 965 52.27 9.77 80.75
C THR A 965 52.26 11.29 80.65
N ALA A 966 52.86 12.01 81.58
CA ALA A 966 53.03 13.45 81.42
C ALA A 966 53.95 13.77 80.22
N GLY A 967 53.60 14.75 79.40
CA GLY A 967 54.33 15.11 78.17
C GLY A 967 53.44 15.38 76.95
N PRO A 968 54.07 15.64 75.79
CA PRO A 968 53.35 15.88 74.55
C PRO A 968 52.78 14.57 73.99
N HIS A 969 51.53 14.63 73.56
CA HIS A 969 50.82 13.56 72.87
C HIS A 969 50.25 14.07 71.55
N THR A 970 50.16 13.19 70.56
CA THR A 970 49.57 13.53 69.26
C THR A 970 48.45 12.57 68.92
N LEU A 971 47.27 13.13 68.68
CA LEU A 971 46.15 12.43 68.10
C LEU A 971 46.16 12.64 66.58
N ARG A 972 46.22 11.57 65.79
CA ARG A 972 46.12 11.60 64.33
C ARG A 972 44.82 10.93 63.91
N ILE A 973 43.99 11.65 63.16
CA ILE A 973 42.74 11.14 62.61
C ILE A 973 42.87 11.12 61.09
N THR A 974 42.65 9.95 60.50
CA THR A 974 42.59 9.74 59.06
C THR A 974 41.16 9.33 58.71
N ALA A 975 40.53 10.05 57.80
CA ALA A 975 39.20 9.72 57.29
C ALA A 975 39.25 9.50 55.78
N GLU A 976 38.54 8.48 55.30
CA GLU A 976 38.39 8.14 53.90
C GLU A 976 36.90 8.15 53.54
N ASP A 977 36.56 8.69 52.37
CA ASP A 977 35.20 8.68 51.84
C ASP A 977 34.94 7.49 50.88
N ALA A 978 33.73 7.37 50.35
CA ALA A 978 33.39 6.28 49.42
C ALA A 978 33.97 6.47 48.00
N ALA A 979 34.51 7.65 47.67
CA ALA A 979 35.25 7.93 46.44
C ALA A 979 36.76 7.66 46.55
N GLY A 980 37.24 7.32 47.75
CA GLY A 980 38.65 7.07 48.06
C GLY A 980 39.48 8.34 48.26
N ASN A 981 38.85 9.47 48.56
CA ASN A 981 39.56 10.67 49.01
C ASN A 981 39.90 10.52 50.50
N ILE A 982 41.12 10.92 50.88
CA ILE A 982 41.65 10.76 52.22
C ILE A 982 41.99 12.13 52.81
N SER A 983 41.46 12.39 54.01
CA SER A 983 41.80 13.55 54.83
C SER A 983 42.56 13.10 56.07
N VAL A 984 43.59 13.85 56.45
CA VAL A 984 44.38 13.60 57.67
C VAL A 984 44.45 14.88 58.49
N ARG A 985 44.15 14.79 59.78
CA ARG A 985 44.33 15.87 60.76
C ARG A 985 45.07 15.37 61.99
N GLU A 986 45.96 16.21 62.50
CA GLU A 986 46.69 15.95 63.73
C GLU A 986 46.32 17.01 64.78
N TYR A 987 46.03 16.55 65.99
CA TYR A 987 45.68 17.37 67.14
C TYR A 987 46.71 17.10 68.25
N PRO A 988 47.72 17.96 68.39
CA PRO A 988 48.65 17.86 69.51
C PRO A 988 47.95 18.31 70.80
N PHE A 989 48.22 17.60 71.90
CA PHE A 989 47.80 18.01 73.24
C PHE A 989 48.86 17.60 74.25
N GLU A 990 48.85 18.24 75.41
CA GLU A 990 49.82 17.97 76.46
C GLU A 990 49.14 17.40 77.70
N VAL A 991 49.67 16.30 78.22
CA VAL A 991 49.29 15.78 79.54
C VAL A 991 50.21 16.42 80.55
N VAL A 992 49.63 17.19 81.46
CA VAL A 992 50.38 17.95 82.46
C VAL A 992 50.20 17.34 83.84
N VAL A 993 51.26 17.40 84.64
CA VAL A 993 51.23 17.12 86.07
C VAL A 993 52.04 18.21 86.76
N ASP A 994 51.50 18.73 87.85
CA ASP A 994 52.18 19.72 88.68
C ASP A 994 52.40 19.19 90.10
N GLN A 995 53.16 19.97 90.85
CA GLN A 995 53.51 19.65 92.22
C GLN A 995 52.27 19.50 93.13
N GLU A 996 51.18 20.21 92.84
CA GLU A 996 49.95 20.19 93.64
C GLU A 996 49.13 18.91 93.43
N GLN A 997 49.36 18.17 92.34
CA GLN A 997 48.57 16.97 92.00
C GLN A 997 49.19 15.65 92.42
N LEU A 998 50.46 15.64 92.84
CA LEU A 998 51.17 14.38 93.17
C LEU A 998 50.49 13.60 94.30
N ASP A 999 49.87 14.28 95.27
CA ASP A 999 49.16 13.61 96.36
C ASP A 999 47.84 13.01 95.90
N ASP A 1000 47.13 13.66 94.98
CA ASP A 1000 45.95 13.11 94.32
C ASP A 1000 46.30 11.88 93.46
N ILE A 1001 47.43 11.89 92.75
CA ILE A 1001 47.91 10.74 91.97
C ILE A 1001 48.21 9.55 92.89
N VAL A 1002 48.94 9.78 93.99
CA VAL A 1002 49.27 8.73 94.96
C VAL A 1002 48.03 8.18 95.65
N ARG A 1003 47.05 9.01 96.00
CA ARG A 1003 45.75 8.57 96.54
C ARG A 1003 44.98 7.72 95.53
N ALA A 1004 44.90 8.16 94.28
CA ALA A 1004 44.26 7.41 93.21
C ALA A 1004 44.95 6.06 92.94
N GLY A 1005 46.28 6.00 93.08
CA GLY A 1005 47.05 4.75 93.01
C GLY A 1005 46.68 3.76 94.12
N GLU A 1006 46.47 4.24 95.35
CA GLU A 1006 45.97 3.42 96.45
C GLU A 1006 44.55 2.90 96.17
N GLU A 1007 43.63 3.77 95.72
CA GLU A 1007 42.24 3.40 95.42
C GLU A 1007 42.14 2.37 94.30
N LYS A 1008 43.02 2.44 93.29
CA LYS A 1008 43.11 1.46 92.19
C LYS A 1008 43.85 0.17 92.59
N GLY A 1009 44.36 0.09 93.82
CA GLY A 1009 45.11 -1.06 94.34
C GLY A 1009 46.54 -1.18 93.79
N TRP A 1010 47.05 -0.13 93.14
CA TRP A 1010 48.45 -0.06 92.67
C TRP A 1010 49.41 0.24 93.82
N ILE A 1011 48.90 0.74 94.94
CA ILE A 1011 49.58 0.71 96.24
C ILE A 1011 48.83 -0.26 97.14
N ASP A 1012 49.44 -1.38 97.50
CA ASP A 1012 48.78 -2.45 98.26
C ASP A 1012 48.86 -2.24 99.79
N ASN A 1013 49.58 -1.21 100.23
CA ASN A 1013 49.89 -0.95 101.62
C ASN A 1013 49.64 0.52 102.00
N HIS A 1014 48.61 0.73 102.82
CA HIS A 1014 48.21 2.06 103.29
C HIS A 1014 49.32 2.84 104.01
N GLY A 1015 50.20 2.15 104.73
CA GLY A 1015 51.35 2.79 105.38
C GLY A 1015 52.36 3.35 104.39
N ILE A 1016 52.52 2.71 103.23
CA ILE A 1016 53.36 3.21 102.15
C ILE A 1016 52.71 4.43 101.48
N THR A 1017 51.39 4.41 101.26
CA THR A 1017 50.65 5.58 100.76
C THR A 1017 50.86 6.78 101.68
N GLN A 1018 50.67 6.63 103.00
CA GLN A 1018 50.87 7.73 103.97
C GLN A 1018 52.33 8.24 103.98
N SER A 1019 53.31 7.35 103.78
CA SER A 1019 54.72 7.72 103.68
C SER A 1019 55.01 8.56 102.42
N LEU A 1020 54.46 8.17 101.28
CA LEU A 1020 54.58 8.92 100.02
C LEU A 1020 53.85 10.28 100.12
N LEU A 1021 52.63 10.31 100.68
CA LEU A 1021 51.87 11.55 100.90
C LEU A 1021 52.59 12.52 101.84
N ALA A 1022 53.23 12.05 102.92
CA ALA A 1022 54.01 12.90 103.81
C ALA A 1022 55.23 13.52 103.09
N LYS A 1023 55.85 12.76 102.18
CA LYS A 1023 56.96 13.25 101.35
C LYS A 1023 56.49 14.25 100.29
N ILE A 1024 55.34 14.00 99.66
CA ILE A 1024 54.69 14.93 98.73
C ILE A 1024 54.30 16.22 99.44
N ALA A 1025 53.67 16.15 100.62
CA ALA A 1025 53.28 17.33 101.40
C ALA A 1025 54.49 18.20 101.78
N LYS A 1026 55.65 17.58 102.05
CA LYS A 1026 56.91 18.31 102.25
C LYS A 1026 57.41 18.95 100.96
N PHE A 1027 57.29 18.25 99.82
CA PHE A 1027 57.62 18.81 98.52
C PHE A 1027 56.73 20.01 98.21
N GLN A 1028 55.40 19.89 98.29
CA GLN A 1028 54.38 20.93 98.07
C GLN A 1028 54.53 22.20 98.93
N GLN A 1029 55.22 22.16 100.08
CA GLN A 1029 55.46 23.33 100.93
C GLN A 1029 56.53 24.29 100.39
N HIS A 1030 57.29 23.89 99.38
CA HIS A 1030 58.39 24.66 98.82
C HIS A 1030 58.08 25.15 97.42
N SER A 1031 58.52 26.37 97.07
CA SER A 1031 58.33 26.92 95.73
C SER A 1031 59.05 26.05 94.68
N PRO A 1032 58.42 25.83 93.51
CA PRO A 1032 59.02 25.08 92.41
C PRO A 1032 60.43 25.61 92.07
N GLY A 1033 61.41 24.72 91.88
CA GLY A 1033 62.79 25.06 91.51
C GLY A 1033 63.73 25.48 92.66
N SER A 1034 63.26 25.53 93.92
CA SER A 1034 64.13 25.82 95.08
C SER A 1034 64.96 24.60 95.50
N GLU A 1035 66.16 24.81 96.07
CA GLU A 1035 67.04 23.72 96.57
C GLU A 1035 66.32 22.81 97.59
N ALA A 1036 65.47 23.40 98.44
CA ALA A 1036 64.64 22.66 99.40
C ALA A 1036 63.53 21.82 98.73
N ALA A 1037 62.96 22.30 97.61
CA ALA A 1037 62.01 21.53 96.80
C ALA A 1037 62.73 20.36 96.10
N GLU A 1038 63.94 20.57 95.61
CA GLU A 1038 64.74 19.53 94.93
C GLU A 1038 65.17 18.41 95.89
N ASP A 1039 65.57 18.74 97.12
CA ASP A 1039 65.85 17.74 98.16
C ASP A 1039 64.60 16.94 98.52
N ALA A 1040 63.44 17.61 98.59
CA ALA A 1040 62.16 16.99 98.93
C ALA A 1040 61.65 16.05 97.82
N ILE A 1041 61.71 16.47 96.55
CA ILE A 1041 61.31 15.63 95.41
C ILE A 1041 62.28 14.47 95.20
N THR A 1042 63.59 14.66 95.41
CA THR A 1042 64.60 13.58 95.40
C THR A 1042 64.34 12.56 96.51
N SER A 1043 63.88 13.01 97.69
CA SER A 1043 63.49 12.12 98.78
C SER A 1043 62.21 11.33 98.49
N LEU A 1044 61.29 11.89 97.70
CA LEU A 1044 60.08 11.23 97.21
C LEU A 1044 60.43 10.20 96.12
N GLU A 1045 61.24 10.58 95.13
CA GLU A 1045 61.74 9.72 94.05
C GLU A 1045 62.45 8.47 94.60
N ASN A 1046 63.35 8.64 95.56
CA ASN A 1046 64.05 7.53 96.22
C ASN A 1046 63.08 6.60 96.97
N ALA A 1047 62.01 7.15 97.55
CA ALA A 1047 61.00 6.37 98.23
C ALA A 1047 60.15 5.55 97.24
N ILE A 1048 59.78 6.13 96.10
CA ILE A 1048 59.09 5.44 95.00
C ILE A 1048 59.96 4.30 94.47
N LYS A 1049 61.24 4.56 94.12
CA LYS A 1049 62.21 3.55 93.66
C LYS A 1049 62.40 2.42 94.68
N ALA A 1050 62.40 2.73 95.99
CA ALA A 1050 62.58 1.72 97.02
C ALA A 1050 61.38 0.76 97.18
N GLN A 1051 60.17 1.22 96.81
CA GLN A 1051 58.91 0.49 96.95
C GLN A 1051 58.38 -0.10 95.64
N GLN A 1052 58.94 0.32 94.50
CA GLN A 1052 58.65 -0.22 93.16
C GLN A 1052 58.77 -1.75 93.15
N GLY A 1053 57.72 -2.43 92.66
CA GLY A 1053 57.63 -3.88 92.57
C GLY A 1053 57.50 -4.62 93.91
N LYS A 1054 57.40 -3.91 95.04
CA LYS A 1054 57.16 -4.50 96.38
C LYS A 1054 55.75 -4.22 96.88
N HIS A 1055 55.46 -2.94 97.12
CA HIS A 1055 54.18 -2.43 97.61
C HIS A 1055 53.59 -1.35 96.69
N LEU A 1056 54.35 -0.98 95.65
CA LEU A 1056 53.97 -0.06 94.60
C LEU A 1056 54.08 -0.82 93.27
N ASP A 1057 53.01 -0.87 92.50
CA ASP A 1057 53.00 -1.51 91.18
C ASP A 1057 54.12 -0.95 90.29
N PHE A 1058 54.71 -1.81 89.47
CA PHE A 1058 55.86 -1.43 88.66
C PHE A 1058 55.52 -0.33 87.66
N GLY A 1059 54.36 -0.44 86.97
CA GLY A 1059 53.93 0.55 85.98
C GLY A 1059 53.53 1.88 86.63
N PHE A 1060 52.90 1.83 87.79
CA PHE A 1060 52.53 3.03 88.54
C PHE A 1060 53.74 3.74 89.17
N ALA A 1061 54.76 2.99 89.62
CA ALA A 1061 56.01 3.57 90.07
C ALA A 1061 56.75 4.30 88.92
N GLU A 1062 56.79 3.70 87.72
CA GLU A 1062 57.37 4.34 86.53
C GLU A 1062 56.59 5.60 86.14
N LEU A 1063 55.25 5.59 86.26
CA LEU A 1063 54.42 6.78 86.04
C LEU A 1063 54.83 7.91 86.99
N LEU A 1064 54.84 7.67 88.30
CA LEU A 1064 55.20 8.66 89.32
C LEU A 1064 56.63 9.19 89.17
N LEU A 1065 57.57 8.34 88.74
CA LEU A 1065 58.94 8.77 88.43
C LEU A 1065 58.98 9.66 87.18
N GLY A 1066 58.23 9.29 86.14
CA GLY A 1066 58.04 10.12 84.95
C GLY A 1066 57.40 11.48 85.27
N ASP A 1067 56.45 11.52 86.19
CA ASP A 1067 55.79 12.75 86.64
C ASP A 1067 56.75 13.66 87.40
N ILE A 1068 57.60 13.08 88.26
CA ILE A 1068 58.69 13.80 88.95
C ILE A 1068 59.66 14.42 87.92
N ASP A 1069 60.07 13.65 86.92
CA ASP A 1069 60.98 14.12 85.88
C ASP A 1069 60.33 15.21 85.01
N TYR A 1070 59.03 15.09 84.72
CA TYR A 1070 58.25 16.10 84.02
C TYR A 1070 58.20 17.42 84.81
N ILE A 1071 57.84 17.38 86.10
CA ILE A 1071 57.77 18.55 86.99
C ILE A 1071 59.14 19.24 87.09
N ARG A 1072 60.23 18.46 87.20
CA ARG A 1072 61.60 18.99 87.18
C ARG A 1072 61.93 19.69 85.87
N SER A 1073 61.61 19.07 84.73
CA SER A 1073 61.92 19.62 83.41
C SER A 1073 61.24 20.97 83.16
N ARG A 1074 59.98 21.13 83.59
CA ARG A 1074 59.24 22.40 83.51
C ARG A 1074 59.79 23.49 84.43
N SER A 1075 60.24 23.12 85.63
CA SER A 1075 60.83 24.04 86.60
C SER A 1075 62.20 24.58 86.17
N SER A 1076 62.88 23.89 85.24
CA SER A 1076 64.16 24.34 84.67
C SER A 1076 64.04 25.21 83.40
N ALA A 1077 62.83 25.28 82.82
CA ALA A 1077 62.52 26.05 81.60
C ALA A 1077 61.82 27.39 81.89
N SER A 1078 61.33 27.61 83.11
CA SER A 1078 60.83 28.90 83.64
C SER A 1078 61.93 29.66 84.37
#